data_AF-A0A2D9NK02-F1
#
_entry.id   AF-A0A2D9NK02-F1
#
_cell.length_a   1.000
_cell.length_b   1.000
_cell.length_c   1.000
_cell.angle_alpha   90.00
_cell.angle_beta   90.00
_cell.angle_gamma   90.00
#
_symmetry.space_group_name_H-M   'P 1'
#
loop_
_entity.id
_entity.type
_entity.pdbx_description
1 polymer ?
#
loop_
_entity_poly.entity_id
_entity_poly.type
_entity_poly.pdbx_seq_one_letter_code
_entity_poly.pdbx_strand_id
1 'polypeptide(L)'
;MLVPREKLLAVFIVSLFALSGCLANNDAEVEIPQIELPEDWSTVTKRSVSKPNLLAFTDCDELEQQLKESILEEYRIQLLQAVEEQYYYGGWFGDDVMMEDGAVAEASSDSAIGGSNSVQPRREQGTDFSGTNNQEQGVDEADFVKTDGYYIYFLNGKTLVILGVPEFGELEALSNTSIEGTPQAMMLDGDRLVVISSVSSWNIPSTNPLYEAMGWNDEYSSWRTSSLTKFSVLDVTDRSNPELERELFLEGSYITAREVNGTIRTVSHAWLNLPQMKSWLDYPEGYWNLDYDDPQRRIIREKVAYQTMLDNQDALDKISIEDIIPQVYERINGAVLIHGLSDGDCNDFVAPEDGLNRGFNSIFTFDLSSSKFDFDADHIVGNYPMVYASQDQLILSENAWDWWWFWGDDESQESTNLHTFDISNPKETVYTGSGRVDGTILNQFSLSEYQGIIRVATTEGQWGRWWMENPEPMSSSVITLTHRVDSNTGEMSLEQLGIVDGIAPEERIWSARFDGDRAYLVTFRQIDPLWVIDLSNPAQPIILGELEIPGVSTYIHPLSKDALLTIGMGPAGEDGFGLDWSSTRLSIFDISDPTAPNVSSILSVSPVQTDESNSWVWSYSEASYEHKAFQYWAPKDMLAIPLSTYRYLSWYDASGNYQWSYDYVSKLMLVNIPLDGTNMSIHGEVNHSSFYNDDENNYWWNDYNIRRSIFMGDYVYAISSGGVTATNLTSLEQSASVQLDYQSPYSNYYYYDDVVVSESEDDSSAETSSSDGGAEPEKT
;
A
#
# COMPACT_ATOMS: atom_id res chain seq x y z
N MET A 1 -89.01 -8.57 8.06
CA MET A 1 -88.09 -8.84 9.19
C MET A 1 -86.82 -8.05 8.94
N LEU A 2 -86.38 -7.24 9.91
CA LEU A 2 -85.08 -6.55 9.82
C LEU A 2 -84.00 -7.53 10.27
N VAL A 3 -83.06 -7.86 9.39
CA VAL A 3 -81.81 -8.54 9.79
C VAL A 3 -80.93 -7.48 10.46
N PRO A 4 -80.41 -7.73 11.68
CA PRO A 4 -79.60 -6.74 12.37
C PRO A 4 -78.29 -6.47 11.61
N ARG A 5 -77.91 -5.19 11.54
CA ARG A 5 -76.79 -4.66 10.74
C ARG A 5 -75.45 -5.36 11.04
N GLU A 6 -75.29 -5.81 12.27
CA GLU A 6 -74.15 -6.61 12.77
C GLU A 6 -73.97 -7.95 12.04
N LYS A 7 -75.05 -8.63 11.63
CA LYS A 7 -74.95 -9.90 10.88
C LYS A 7 -74.51 -9.68 9.43
N LEU A 8 -74.86 -8.54 8.84
CA LEU A 8 -74.36 -8.15 7.52
C LEU A 8 -72.87 -7.79 7.58
N LEU A 9 -72.45 -7.07 8.64
CA LEU A 9 -71.05 -6.78 8.88
C LEU A 9 -70.23 -8.06 9.13
N ALA A 10 -70.74 -9.00 9.93
CA ALA A 10 -70.08 -10.28 10.20
C ALA A 10 -69.93 -11.13 8.92
N VAL A 11 -70.96 -11.21 8.07
CA VAL A 11 -70.86 -11.90 6.77
C VAL A 11 -69.87 -11.18 5.84
N PHE A 12 -69.83 -9.85 5.84
CA PHE A 12 -68.88 -9.10 5.02
C PHE A 12 -67.43 -9.29 5.49
N ILE A 13 -67.18 -9.26 6.81
CA ILE A 13 -65.86 -9.52 7.41
C ILE A 13 -65.43 -10.98 7.16
N VAL A 14 -66.32 -11.96 7.33
CA VAL A 14 -66.02 -13.37 6.99
C VAL A 14 -65.78 -13.54 5.49
N SER A 15 -66.46 -12.78 4.62
CA SER A 15 -66.17 -12.79 3.18
C SER A 15 -64.83 -12.12 2.84
N LEU A 16 -64.41 -11.09 3.59
CA LEU A 16 -63.08 -10.51 3.46
C LEU A 16 -61.99 -11.51 3.87
N PHE A 17 -62.18 -12.25 4.98
CA PHE A 17 -61.26 -13.31 5.39
C PHE A 17 -61.27 -14.53 4.45
N ALA A 18 -62.40 -14.84 3.81
CA ALA A 18 -62.49 -15.91 2.82
C ALA A 18 -61.91 -15.52 1.44
N LEU A 19 -61.88 -14.22 1.11
CA LEU A 19 -61.28 -13.69 -0.12
C LEU A 19 -59.80 -13.32 0.06
N SER A 20 -59.33 -13.03 1.27
CA SER A 20 -57.90 -12.86 1.57
C SER A 20 -57.12 -14.18 1.50
N GLY A 21 -57.81 -15.33 1.53
CA GLY A 21 -57.22 -16.65 1.24
C GLY A 21 -57.02 -16.96 -0.24
N CYS A 22 -57.33 -16.01 -1.14
CA CYS A 22 -57.13 -16.12 -2.59
C CYS A 22 -56.27 -14.97 -3.14
N LEU A 23 -55.40 -14.37 -2.31
CA LEU A 23 -54.10 -13.99 -2.84
C LEU A 23 -53.37 -15.32 -3.08
N ALA A 24 -53.08 -15.62 -4.34
CA ALA A 24 -52.22 -16.74 -4.64
C ALA A 24 -50.89 -16.50 -3.93
N ASN A 25 -50.44 -17.45 -3.12
CA ASN A 25 -49.03 -17.73 -3.07
C ASN A 25 -48.64 -18.09 -4.51
N ASN A 26 -48.13 -17.10 -5.24
CA ASN A 26 -47.19 -17.37 -6.31
C ASN A 26 -45.90 -17.79 -5.61
N ASP A 27 -45.91 -18.99 -5.02
CA ASP A 27 -44.67 -19.73 -4.79
C ASP A 27 -44.14 -20.00 -6.19
N ALA A 28 -43.25 -19.11 -6.67
CA ALA A 28 -42.74 -19.16 -8.03
C ALA A 28 -42.15 -20.56 -8.27
N GLU A 29 -42.69 -21.26 -9.28
CA GLU A 29 -42.26 -22.61 -9.63
C GLU A 29 -40.79 -22.52 -10.05
N VAL A 30 -39.91 -23.20 -9.32
CA VAL A 30 -38.46 -22.94 -9.42
C VAL A 30 -37.96 -23.29 -10.81
N GLU A 31 -37.57 -22.27 -11.58
CA GLU A 31 -37.12 -22.44 -12.96
C GLU A 31 -35.69 -23.02 -12.99
N ILE A 32 -35.59 -24.35 -13.12
CA ILE A 32 -34.30 -25.03 -13.28
C ILE A 32 -33.79 -24.80 -14.72
N PRO A 33 -32.57 -24.28 -14.92
CA PRO A 33 -32.01 -24.08 -16.26
C PRO A 33 -32.00 -25.35 -17.11
N GLN A 34 -32.41 -25.25 -18.37
CA GLN A 34 -32.46 -26.37 -19.33
C GLN A 34 -31.11 -26.66 -20.00
N ILE A 35 -30.03 -26.60 -19.22
CA ILE A 35 -28.68 -26.97 -19.64
C ILE A 35 -28.31 -28.37 -19.13
N GLU A 36 -27.56 -29.12 -19.91
CA GLU A 36 -26.95 -30.40 -19.52
C GLU A 36 -25.47 -30.16 -19.20
N LEU A 37 -24.99 -30.70 -18.07
CA LEU A 37 -23.59 -30.59 -17.66
C LEU A 37 -22.73 -31.60 -18.45
N PRO A 38 -21.44 -31.30 -18.72
CA PRO A 38 -20.50 -32.24 -19.34
C PRO A 38 -20.34 -33.55 -18.55
N GLU A 39 -19.96 -34.65 -19.23
CA GLU A 39 -19.72 -35.95 -18.58
C GLU A 39 -18.53 -35.93 -17.60
N ASP A 40 -17.63 -34.96 -17.76
CA ASP A 40 -16.42 -34.72 -16.99
C ASP A 40 -16.53 -33.53 -16.01
N TRP A 41 -17.75 -33.07 -15.71
CA TRP A 41 -18.01 -32.00 -14.74
C TRP A 41 -17.43 -32.34 -13.34
N SER A 42 -16.28 -31.74 -13.03
CA SER A 42 -15.64 -31.83 -11.72
C SER A 42 -15.99 -30.61 -10.87
N THR A 43 -16.56 -30.84 -9.69
CA THR A 43 -16.78 -29.76 -8.70
C THR A 43 -15.56 -29.49 -7.83
N VAL A 44 -14.51 -30.32 -7.93
CA VAL A 44 -13.26 -30.12 -7.17
C VAL A 44 -12.33 -29.22 -7.95
N THR A 45 -12.07 -28.01 -7.43
CA THR A 45 -10.99 -27.14 -7.89
C THR A 45 -9.62 -27.68 -7.44
N LYS A 46 -9.13 -28.77 -8.06
CA LYS A 46 -7.71 -29.13 -7.92
C LYS A 46 -6.88 -28.08 -8.67
N ARG A 47 -6.23 -27.21 -7.92
CA ARG A 47 -5.32 -26.19 -8.45
C ARG A 47 -3.90 -26.73 -8.30
N SER A 48 -3.08 -26.54 -9.32
CA SER A 48 -1.65 -26.83 -9.25
C SER A 48 -0.92 -25.59 -9.71
N VAL A 49 -0.32 -24.86 -8.77
CA VAL A 49 0.61 -23.78 -9.14
C VAL A 49 1.87 -24.45 -9.69
N SER A 50 2.18 -24.18 -10.95
CA SER A 50 3.37 -24.72 -11.60
C SER A 50 4.62 -23.94 -11.20
N LYS A 51 5.64 -23.89 -12.05
CA LYS A 51 6.86 -23.15 -11.78
C LYS A 51 6.57 -21.64 -11.68
N PRO A 52 7.30 -20.90 -10.84
CA PRO A 52 7.20 -19.43 -10.75
C PRO A 52 7.85 -18.71 -11.95
N ASN A 53 8.39 -19.46 -12.93
CA ASN A 53 9.17 -18.93 -14.03
C ASN A 53 8.29 -18.09 -14.97
N LEU A 54 8.70 -16.84 -15.18
CA LEU A 54 8.05 -15.92 -16.11
C LEU A 54 8.48 -16.22 -17.56
N LEU A 55 7.52 -16.26 -18.45
CA LEU A 55 7.65 -16.37 -19.90
C LEU A 55 7.46 -14.98 -20.52
N ALA A 56 8.30 -14.63 -21.50
CA ALA A 56 8.20 -13.38 -22.24
C ALA A 56 7.60 -13.61 -23.63
N PHE A 57 6.77 -12.67 -24.10
CA PHE A 57 5.97 -12.87 -25.31
C PHE A 57 6.57 -12.16 -26.52
N THR A 58 7.00 -12.93 -27.51
CA THR A 58 7.47 -12.37 -28.79
C THR A 58 6.35 -12.16 -29.82
N ASP A 59 5.15 -12.66 -29.53
CA ASP A 59 3.96 -12.59 -30.38
C ASP A 59 2.76 -12.12 -29.52
N CYS A 60 2.06 -11.09 -30.00
CA CYS A 60 0.94 -10.51 -29.28
C CYS A 60 -0.32 -11.42 -29.34
N ASP A 61 -0.44 -12.27 -30.37
CA ASP A 61 -1.52 -13.27 -30.43
C ASP A 61 -1.34 -14.34 -29.33
N GLU A 62 -0.08 -14.69 -29.00
CA GLU A 62 0.26 -15.63 -27.91
C GLU A 62 -0.01 -15.02 -26.53
N LEU A 63 0.36 -13.75 -26.33
CA LEU A 63 0.03 -12.98 -25.13
C LEU A 63 -1.49 -12.85 -24.93
N GLU A 64 -2.25 -12.46 -25.97
CA GLU A 64 -3.71 -12.35 -25.87
C GLU A 64 -4.35 -13.69 -25.49
N GLN A 65 -3.91 -14.80 -26.11
CA GLN A 65 -4.42 -16.12 -25.80
C GLN A 65 -4.12 -16.52 -24.35
N GLN A 66 -2.88 -16.40 -23.87
CA GLN A 66 -2.52 -16.80 -22.51
C GLN A 66 -3.21 -15.94 -21.44
N LEU A 67 -3.33 -14.62 -21.66
CA LEU A 67 -4.11 -13.75 -20.77
C LEU A 67 -5.58 -14.18 -20.69
N LYS A 68 -6.21 -14.47 -21.84
CA LYS A 68 -7.61 -14.93 -21.89
C LYS A 68 -7.78 -16.29 -21.21
N GLU A 69 -6.86 -17.23 -21.39
CA GLU A 69 -6.91 -18.53 -20.71
C GLU A 69 -6.77 -18.39 -19.18
N SER A 70 -5.82 -17.57 -18.71
CA SER A 70 -5.65 -17.21 -17.28
C SER A 70 -6.94 -16.61 -16.68
N ILE A 71 -7.50 -15.59 -17.34
CA ILE A 71 -8.73 -14.90 -16.93
C ILE A 71 -9.91 -15.89 -16.89
N LEU A 72 -10.08 -16.72 -17.92
CA LEU A 72 -11.19 -17.68 -17.99
C LEU A 72 -11.13 -18.67 -16.82
N GLU A 73 -9.94 -19.19 -16.52
CA GLU A 73 -9.72 -20.12 -15.41
C GLU A 73 -9.91 -19.44 -14.04
N GLU A 74 -9.49 -18.18 -13.86
CA GLU A 74 -9.77 -17.37 -12.66
C GLU A 74 -11.29 -17.32 -12.39
N TYR A 75 -12.06 -16.88 -13.39
CA TYR A 75 -13.52 -16.77 -13.27
C TYR A 75 -14.21 -18.15 -13.13
N ARG A 76 -13.73 -19.19 -13.84
CA ARG A 76 -14.23 -20.57 -13.71
C ARG A 76 -14.10 -21.07 -12.28
N ILE A 77 -12.96 -20.80 -11.64
CA ILE A 77 -12.68 -21.19 -10.26
C ILE A 77 -13.58 -20.45 -9.27
N GLN A 78 -13.76 -19.14 -9.42
CA GLN A 78 -14.67 -18.35 -8.57
C GLN A 78 -16.12 -18.86 -8.66
N LEU A 79 -16.59 -19.20 -9.87
CA LEU A 79 -17.90 -19.79 -10.09
C LEU A 79 -18.03 -21.19 -9.45
N LEU A 80 -16.99 -22.04 -9.51
CA LEU A 80 -16.97 -23.34 -8.82
C LEU A 80 -16.97 -23.21 -7.28
N GLN A 81 -16.28 -22.21 -6.72
CA GLN A 81 -16.38 -21.92 -5.29
C GLN A 81 -17.80 -21.48 -4.89
N ALA A 82 -18.43 -20.61 -5.68
CA ALA A 82 -19.82 -20.21 -5.47
C ALA A 82 -20.80 -21.40 -5.57
N VAL A 83 -20.46 -22.44 -6.34
CA VAL A 83 -21.25 -23.68 -6.43
C VAL A 83 -21.26 -24.52 -5.15
N GLU A 84 -20.22 -24.50 -4.31
CA GLU A 84 -20.17 -25.39 -3.13
C GLU A 84 -20.91 -24.84 -1.89
N GLU A 85 -21.35 -23.56 -1.86
CA GLU A 85 -22.04 -22.90 -0.72
C GLU A 85 -21.42 -23.16 0.67
N GLN A 86 -20.11 -22.94 0.82
CA GLN A 86 -19.57 -22.58 2.13
C GLN A 86 -19.44 -21.06 2.25
N TYR A 87 -20.48 -20.48 2.84
CA TYR A 87 -20.66 -19.09 3.27
C TYR A 87 -21.24 -18.07 2.28
N TYR A 88 -22.03 -17.17 2.88
CA TYR A 88 -22.91 -16.18 2.26
C TYR A 88 -22.18 -14.83 2.16
N TYR A 89 -21.89 -14.40 0.94
CA TYR A 89 -21.23 -13.11 0.66
C TYR A 89 -22.25 -11.96 0.63
N GLY A 90 -22.83 -11.64 1.80
CA GLY A 90 -24.08 -10.86 1.89
C GLY A 90 -24.22 -9.91 3.07
N GLY A 91 -23.15 -9.19 3.42
CA GLY A 91 -23.20 -8.00 4.29
C GLY A 91 -22.85 -8.24 5.77
N TRP A 92 -22.34 -7.17 6.39
CA TRP A 92 -21.79 -7.11 7.75
C TRP A 92 -20.44 -7.82 7.98
N PHE A 93 -19.41 -7.29 7.33
CA PHE A 93 -18.16 -6.95 8.03
C PHE A 93 -17.92 -5.44 7.88
N GLY A 94 -18.41 -4.69 8.86
CA GLY A 94 -17.87 -3.39 9.22
C GLY A 94 -17.25 -3.55 10.60
N ASP A 95 -16.04 -3.02 10.75
CA ASP A 95 -15.12 -3.17 11.90
C ASP A 95 -14.62 -4.59 12.23
N ASP A 96 -13.41 -4.60 12.81
CA ASP A 96 -12.72 -5.72 13.48
C ASP A 96 -12.25 -6.94 12.66
N VAL A 97 -11.73 -6.72 11.44
CA VAL A 97 -10.39 -7.24 11.06
C VAL A 97 -9.67 -6.21 10.18
N MET A 98 -9.01 -5.23 10.79
CA MET A 98 -7.91 -4.55 10.11
C MET A 98 -6.79 -5.57 9.92
N MET A 99 -6.50 -5.95 8.67
CA MET A 99 -5.09 -6.10 8.31
C MET A 99 -4.50 -4.71 8.53
N GLU A 100 -3.65 -4.55 9.55
CA GLU A 100 -2.80 -3.37 9.67
C GLU A 100 -1.73 -3.51 8.57
N ASP A 101 -2.16 -3.18 7.35
CA ASP A 101 -1.33 -3.15 6.16
C ASP A 101 -0.42 -1.92 6.28
N GLY A 102 0.64 -2.10 7.08
CA GLY A 102 1.77 -1.19 7.23
C GLY A 102 2.63 -1.12 5.97
N ALA A 103 2.02 -1.17 4.78
CA ALA A 103 2.60 -0.76 3.52
C ALA A 103 2.67 0.78 3.47
N VAL A 104 3.45 1.35 4.39
CA VAL A 104 3.90 2.72 4.32
C VAL A 104 5.34 2.68 3.80
N ALA A 105 5.66 3.59 2.86
CA ALA A 105 6.84 3.50 2.00
C ALA A 105 8.05 4.19 2.66
N GLU A 106 9.30 3.82 2.33
CA GLU A 106 10.43 3.92 3.30
C GLU A 106 11.85 4.15 2.67
N ALA A 107 12.86 4.95 3.21
CA ALA A 107 14.11 5.46 2.48
C ALA A 107 15.27 6.40 3.13
N SER A 108 16.63 6.07 3.26
CA SER A 108 18.08 6.55 3.58
C SER A 108 19.13 5.49 3.11
N SER A 109 20.28 5.75 2.51
CA SER A 109 21.35 6.64 2.95
C SER A 109 22.47 6.52 1.92
N ASP A 110 23.16 7.65 1.69
CA ASP A 110 24.59 7.81 1.46
C ASP A 110 25.39 6.84 0.55
N SER A 111 26.27 7.31 -0.36
CA SER A 111 26.85 8.67 -0.47
C SER A 111 27.65 8.88 -1.78
N ALA A 112 27.70 10.13 -2.28
CA ALA A 112 28.73 10.76 -3.14
C ALA A 112 28.99 10.20 -4.59
N ILE A 113 29.42 10.94 -5.65
CA ILE A 113 29.64 12.39 -5.94
C ILE A 113 29.76 12.53 -7.49
N GLY A 114 29.42 13.63 -8.19
CA GLY A 114 28.81 14.90 -7.78
C GLY A 114 29.40 16.18 -8.44
N GLY A 115 29.04 16.55 -9.68
CA GLY A 115 29.44 17.85 -10.29
C GLY A 115 28.61 18.28 -11.51
N SER A 116 28.34 19.57 -11.80
CA SER A 116 28.58 20.85 -11.08
C SER A 116 27.78 21.97 -11.81
N ASN A 117 27.66 23.25 -11.41
CA ASN A 117 28.53 24.10 -10.59
C ASN A 117 27.82 25.43 -10.16
N SER A 118 27.74 25.77 -8.86
CA SER A 118 27.43 27.15 -8.39
C SER A 118 28.11 27.42 -7.03
N VAL A 119 28.30 28.69 -6.66
CA VAL A 119 29.23 29.09 -5.58
C VAL A 119 28.50 29.39 -4.26
N GLN A 120 28.22 28.32 -3.52
CA GLN A 120 27.97 28.30 -2.07
C GLN A 120 28.75 27.10 -1.46
N PRO A 121 29.10 27.09 -0.16
CA PRO A 121 29.69 25.91 0.46
C PRO A 121 28.66 24.79 0.47
N ARG A 122 28.92 23.71 -0.28
CA ARG A 122 28.02 22.56 -0.47
C ARG A 122 27.81 21.82 0.86
N ARG A 123 26.56 21.74 1.33
CA ARG A 123 26.14 20.88 2.45
C ARG A 123 26.24 19.41 2.04
N GLU A 124 26.72 18.56 2.93
CA GLU A 124 26.94 17.12 2.69
C GLU A 124 25.92 16.26 3.46
N GLN A 125 25.20 15.39 2.76
CA GLN A 125 24.28 14.43 3.37
C GLN A 125 25.05 13.48 4.30
N GLY A 126 24.41 12.99 5.36
CA GLY A 126 25.05 12.12 6.36
C GLY A 126 26.03 12.84 7.31
N THR A 127 26.45 14.08 6.99
CA THR A 127 27.40 14.88 7.78
C THR A 127 26.80 16.21 8.26
N ASP A 128 26.31 17.03 7.33
CA ASP A 128 25.69 18.32 7.61
C ASP A 128 24.18 18.21 7.80
N PHE A 129 23.52 17.28 7.10
CA PHE A 129 22.09 17.01 7.23
C PHE A 129 21.75 15.53 7.06
N SER A 130 20.66 15.08 7.68
CA SER A 130 20.15 13.72 7.47
C SER A 130 19.32 13.66 6.18
N GLY A 131 19.53 12.61 5.40
CA GLY A 131 18.45 12.13 4.53
C GLY A 131 17.34 11.50 5.38
N THR A 132 16.24 11.19 4.71
CA THR A 132 15.22 10.18 5.06
C THR A 132 15.89 8.81 5.43
N ASN A 133 15.32 7.76 6.13
CA ASN A 133 15.85 6.37 6.53
C ASN A 133 15.45 5.09 5.66
N ASN A 134 16.33 4.22 5.04
CA ASN A 134 16.03 3.28 3.86
C ASN A 134 16.23 1.86 4.35
N GLN A 135 15.73 0.95 3.52
CA GLN A 135 16.20 -0.40 3.44
C GLN A 135 17.71 -0.55 3.13
N GLU A 136 18.17 -0.14 1.94
CA GLU A 136 19.53 -0.39 1.43
C GLU A 136 20.38 0.87 1.23
N GLN A 137 21.71 0.72 1.32
CA GLN A 137 22.64 1.83 1.09
C GLN A 137 22.72 2.19 -0.40
N GLY A 138 22.58 3.47 -0.74
CA GLY A 138 22.70 3.99 -2.12
C GLY A 138 21.49 3.72 -3.04
N VAL A 139 20.30 3.45 -2.48
CA VAL A 139 19.04 3.25 -3.22
C VAL A 139 17.97 4.18 -2.64
N ASP A 140 17.88 5.44 -3.07
CA ASP A 140 16.90 6.37 -2.47
C ASP A 140 15.46 5.92 -2.78
N GLU A 141 14.56 5.87 -1.80
CA GLU A 141 13.15 5.46 -2.02
C GLU A 141 12.17 6.64 -1.77
N ALA A 142 11.01 6.64 -2.43
CA ALA A 142 10.14 7.81 -2.49
C ALA A 142 9.44 8.12 -1.17
N ASP A 143 9.41 9.40 -0.79
CA ASP A 143 8.80 9.86 0.46
C ASP A 143 7.96 11.11 0.25
N PHE A 144 7.03 11.37 1.16
CA PHE A 144 6.31 12.64 1.19
C PHE A 144 7.15 13.81 1.73
N VAL A 145 8.38 13.56 2.21
CA VAL A 145 9.39 14.58 2.59
C VAL A 145 10.73 14.29 1.90
N LYS A 146 11.32 15.30 1.25
CA LYS A 146 12.68 15.24 0.68
C LYS A 146 13.46 16.51 1.03
N THR A 147 14.78 16.43 1.03
CA THR A 147 15.65 17.60 1.23
C THR A 147 16.97 17.44 0.47
N ASP A 148 17.47 18.55 -0.08
CA ASP A 148 18.83 18.68 -0.64
C ASP A 148 19.80 19.36 0.35
N GLY A 149 19.37 19.47 1.61
CA GLY A 149 20.08 20.17 2.69
C GLY A 149 19.89 21.69 2.68
N TYR A 150 19.37 22.30 1.61
CA TYR A 150 19.06 23.75 1.52
C TYR A 150 17.57 24.05 1.46
N TYR A 151 16.78 23.09 0.97
CA TYR A 151 15.33 23.18 0.88
C TYR A 151 14.72 21.92 1.49
N ILE A 152 13.56 22.08 2.13
CA ILE A 152 12.69 20.99 2.56
C ILE A 152 11.47 21.02 1.64
N TYR A 153 11.30 19.94 0.88
CA TYR A 153 10.14 19.68 0.06
C TYR A 153 9.24 18.76 0.90
N PHE A 154 7.96 19.07 1.04
CA PHE A 154 7.01 18.14 1.63
C PHE A 154 5.62 18.23 1.01
N LEU A 155 4.92 17.09 0.97
CA LEU A 155 3.53 17.01 0.53
C LEU A 155 2.61 17.20 1.74
N ASN A 156 1.64 18.10 1.64
CA ASN A 156 0.61 18.32 2.66
C ASN A 156 -0.78 18.36 2.03
N GLY A 157 -1.58 17.32 2.26
CA GLY A 157 -2.84 17.14 1.54
C GLY A 157 -2.61 17.13 0.02
N LYS A 158 -3.24 18.07 -0.69
CA LYS A 158 -3.12 18.21 -2.16
C LYS A 158 -2.05 19.20 -2.61
N THR A 159 -1.11 19.59 -1.75
CA THR A 159 -0.08 20.58 -2.11
C THR A 159 1.34 20.10 -1.87
N LEU A 160 2.23 20.50 -2.78
CA LEU A 160 3.67 20.48 -2.61
C LEU A 160 4.08 21.81 -1.96
N VAL A 161 4.66 21.75 -0.77
CA VAL A 161 5.21 22.91 -0.08
C VAL A 161 6.74 22.84 -0.12
N ILE A 162 7.37 23.95 -0.50
CA ILE A 162 8.84 24.08 -0.51
C ILE A 162 9.24 25.17 0.48
N LEU A 163 10.08 24.78 1.45
CA LEU A 163 10.68 25.68 2.43
C LEU A 163 12.18 25.81 2.17
N GLY A 164 12.71 27.02 2.19
CA GLY A 164 14.14 27.29 2.23
C GLY A 164 14.71 27.18 3.64
N VAL A 165 15.98 26.77 3.73
CA VAL A 165 16.80 26.73 4.95
C VAL A 165 18.08 27.55 4.69
N PRO A 166 18.01 28.89 4.72
CA PRO A 166 19.16 29.74 4.37
C PRO A 166 20.37 29.48 5.27
N GLU A 167 20.15 29.49 6.59
CA GLU A 167 21.08 28.98 7.60
C GLU A 167 20.42 27.88 8.45
N PHE A 168 21.21 27.04 9.13
CA PHE A 168 20.64 26.00 10.01
C PHE A 168 19.90 26.65 11.19
N GLY A 169 18.66 26.20 11.41
CA GLY A 169 17.74 26.77 12.37
C GLY A 169 16.76 27.78 11.78
N GLU A 170 16.90 28.17 10.51
CA GLU A 170 15.98 29.06 9.81
C GLU A 170 14.99 28.30 8.91
N LEU A 171 13.84 28.91 8.64
CA LEU A 171 12.82 28.43 7.69
C LEU A 171 12.23 29.62 6.93
N GLU A 172 12.16 29.51 5.61
CA GLU A 172 11.50 30.49 4.72
C GLU A 172 10.49 29.75 3.83
N ALA A 173 9.21 30.15 3.84
CA ALA A 173 8.21 29.55 2.95
C ALA A 173 8.36 30.13 1.52
N LEU A 174 8.67 29.29 0.54
CA LEU A 174 9.00 29.73 -0.83
C LEU A 174 7.87 29.49 -1.82
N SER A 175 7.24 28.31 -1.79
CA SER A 175 6.11 27.97 -2.66
C SER A 175 5.15 26.99 -1.99
N ASN A 176 3.91 27.01 -2.48
CA ASN A 176 2.83 26.10 -2.11
C ASN A 176 2.05 25.83 -3.41
N THR A 177 2.39 24.72 -4.07
CA THR A 177 1.91 24.37 -5.40
C THR A 177 0.86 23.27 -5.31
N SER A 178 -0.34 23.52 -5.83
CA SER A 178 -1.39 22.50 -5.89
C SER A 178 -1.03 21.37 -6.86
N ILE A 179 -1.23 20.12 -6.41
CA ILE A 179 -1.03 18.90 -7.19
C ILE A 179 -2.38 18.19 -7.33
N GLU A 180 -2.80 17.89 -8.56
CA GLU A 180 -4.02 17.12 -8.82
C GLU A 180 -3.83 15.64 -8.39
N GLY A 181 -4.89 15.08 -7.80
CA GLY A 181 -4.93 13.76 -7.18
C GLY A 181 -4.84 13.83 -5.66
N THR A 182 -4.41 12.73 -5.06
CA THR A 182 -3.98 12.64 -3.66
C THR A 182 -2.48 12.31 -3.68
N PRO A 183 -1.58 13.29 -3.51
CA PRO A 183 -0.14 13.06 -3.40
C PRO A 183 0.19 12.09 -2.26
N GLN A 184 1.07 11.11 -2.54
CA GLN A 184 1.46 10.06 -1.59
C GLN A 184 2.97 10.08 -1.30
N ALA A 185 3.79 10.25 -2.33
CA ALA A 185 5.24 10.24 -2.23
C ALA A 185 5.88 11.09 -3.33
N MET A 186 7.15 11.40 -3.22
CA MET A 186 7.91 12.09 -4.26
C MET A 186 9.40 11.70 -4.26
N MET A 187 10.03 11.94 -5.41
CA MET A 187 11.46 11.79 -5.67
C MET A 187 12.06 13.12 -6.12
N LEU A 188 13.31 13.37 -5.74
CA LEU A 188 14.05 14.59 -6.04
C LEU A 188 15.43 14.24 -6.61
N ASP A 189 15.71 14.64 -7.86
CA ASP A 189 17.06 14.62 -8.43
C ASP A 189 17.42 16.03 -8.95
N GLY A 190 18.38 16.67 -8.28
CA GLY A 190 18.87 18.00 -8.62
C GLY A 190 17.78 19.08 -8.65
N ASP A 191 17.33 19.41 -9.86
CA ASP A 191 16.30 20.43 -10.13
C ASP A 191 14.99 19.82 -10.67
N ARG A 192 14.87 18.47 -10.69
CA ARG A 192 13.62 17.77 -11.02
C ARG A 192 12.99 17.15 -9.79
N LEU A 193 11.68 17.33 -9.65
CA LEU A 193 10.87 16.67 -8.65
C LEU A 193 9.78 15.85 -9.35
N VAL A 194 9.59 14.59 -8.95
CA VAL A 194 8.45 13.76 -9.38
C VAL A 194 7.54 13.51 -8.20
N VAL A 195 6.31 14.02 -8.27
CA VAL A 195 5.28 13.76 -7.27
C VAL A 195 4.38 12.63 -7.76
N ILE A 196 4.24 11.60 -6.92
CA ILE A 196 3.40 10.43 -7.15
C ILE A 196 2.09 10.60 -6.38
N SER A 197 0.97 10.54 -7.10
CA SER A 197 -0.38 10.75 -6.57
C SER A 197 -1.30 9.58 -6.93
N SER A 198 -2.21 9.20 -6.05
CA SER A 198 -3.37 8.38 -6.41
C SER A 198 -4.48 9.25 -7.01
N VAL A 199 -5.11 8.77 -8.08
CA VAL A 199 -6.26 9.41 -8.72
C VAL A 199 -7.38 8.37 -8.85
N SER A 200 -8.46 8.55 -8.09
CA SER A 200 -9.67 7.72 -8.21
C SER A 200 -10.35 7.97 -9.57
N SER A 201 -10.57 6.91 -10.35
CA SER A 201 -11.24 7.00 -11.64
C SER A 201 -12.65 7.58 -11.49
N TRP A 202 -13.40 7.11 -10.49
CA TRP A 202 -14.74 7.59 -10.09
C TRP A 202 -14.87 9.09 -9.84
N ASN A 203 -13.74 9.79 -9.65
CA ASN A 203 -13.74 11.21 -9.31
C ASN A 203 -13.45 12.11 -10.52
N ILE A 204 -12.99 11.56 -11.65
CA ILE A 204 -12.61 12.31 -12.85
C ILE A 204 -13.88 12.93 -13.47
N PRO A 205 -14.00 14.25 -13.61
CA PRO A 205 -15.19 14.85 -14.22
C PRO A 205 -15.22 14.57 -15.73
N SER A 206 -16.41 14.43 -16.31
CA SER A 206 -16.61 14.19 -17.75
C SER A 206 -16.17 15.34 -18.67
N THR A 207 -15.71 16.46 -18.11
CA THR A 207 -15.02 17.55 -18.81
C THR A 207 -13.50 17.37 -18.88
N ASN A 208 -12.92 16.42 -18.15
CA ASN A 208 -11.49 16.13 -18.18
C ASN A 208 -11.16 15.29 -19.43
N PRO A 209 -10.18 15.68 -20.27
CA PRO A 209 -9.78 14.88 -21.44
C PRO A 209 -9.39 13.43 -21.11
N LEU A 210 -8.95 13.15 -19.88
CA LEU A 210 -8.66 11.81 -19.40
C LEU A 210 -9.92 10.92 -19.34
N TYR A 211 -11.09 11.49 -19.06
CA TYR A 211 -12.37 10.77 -19.03
C TYR A 211 -12.71 10.19 -20.42
N GLU A 212 -12.56 10.98 -21.49
CA GLU A 212 -12.78 10.54 -22.86
C GLU A 212 -11.70 9.56 -23.33
N ALA A 213 -10.43 9.80 -22.95
CA ALA A 213 -9.31 8.89 -23.28
C ALA A 213 -9.44 7.51 -22.63
N MET A 214 -9.97 7.45 -21.40
CA MET A 214 -10.35 6.19 -20.75
C MET A 214 -11.60 5.57 -21.41
N GLY A 215 -12.53 6.38 -21.92
CA GLY A 215 -13.79 5.88 -22.48
C GLY A 215 -14.83 5.52 -21.41
N TRP A 216 -14.73 6.14 -20.23
CA TRP A 216 -15.67 5.94 -19.13
C TRP A 216 -17.06 6.51 -19.47
N ASN A 217 -18.14 5.92 -18.94
CA ASN A 217 -19.53 6.21 -19.34
C ASN A 217 -20.51 6.43 -18.16
N ASP A 218 -20.00 6.70 -16.95
CA ASP A 218 -20.73 6.84 -15.67
C ASP A 218 -21.50 5.58 -15.17
N GLU A 219 -21.52 4.45 -15.89
CA GLU A 219 -22.19 3.24 -15.40
C GLU A 219 -21.33 2.54 -14.33
N TYR A 220 -21.92 2.20 -13.17
CA TYR A 220 -21.22 1.57 -12.03
C TYR A 220 -20.54 0.23 -12.37
N SER A 221 -20.99 -0.46 -13.41
CA SER A 221 -20.41 -1.71 -13.91
C SER A 221 -19.35 -1.53 -15.00
N SER A 222 -19.13 -0.31 -15.51
CA SER A 222 -18.43 -0.10 -16.80
C SER A 222 -16.91 -0.12 -16.77
N TRP A 223 -16.28 0.12 -15.62
CA TRP A 223 -14.89 0.58 -15.62
C TRP A 223 -13.89 -0.42 -15.05
N ARG A 224 -12.72 -0.49 -15.69
CA ARG A 224 -11.73 -1.57 -15.54
C ARG A 224 -10.73 -1.39 -14.41
N THR A 225 -10.54 -0.17 -13.91
CA THR A 225 -9.74 0.10 -12.70
C THR A 225 -10.36 1.21 -11.84
N SER A 226 -10.37 1.05 -10.52
CA SER A 226 -10.84 2.08 -9.58
C SER A 226 -9.81 3.17 -9.28
N SER A 227 -8.54 2.96 -9.64
CA SER A 227 -7.40 3.79 -9.23
C SER A 227 -6.39 3.96 -10.37
N LEU A 228 -5.83 5.15 -10.50
CA LEU A 228 -4.69 5.47 -11.33
C LEU A 228 -3.53 5.97 -10.47
N THR A 229 -2.32 5.54 -10.80
CA THR A 229 -1.06 6.07 -10.31
C THR A 229 -0.62 7.21 -11.21
N LYS A 230 -0.61 8.43 -10.69
CA LYS A 230 -0.23 9.62 -11.43
C LYS A 230 1.18 10.07 -11.06
N PHE A 231 2.03 10.28 -12.07
CA PHE A 231 3.32 10.94 -11.92
C PHE A 231 3.21 12.38 -12.42
N SER A 232 3.53 13.35 -11.58
CA SER A 232 3.63 14.77 -11.95
C SER A 232 5.11 15.15 -11.96
N VAL A 233 5.67 15.49 -13.12
CA VAL A 233 7.09 15.87 -13.28
C VAL A 233 7.20 17.39 -13.24
N LEU A 234 7.90 17.93 -12.25
CA LEU A 234 8.10 19.36 -12.06
C LEU A 234 9.58 19.74 -12.22
N ASP A 235 9.83 20.86 -12.91
CA ASP A 235 11.07 21.61 -12.82
C ASP A 235 10.99 22.53 -11.59
N VAL A 236 11.92 22.38 -10.64
CA VAL A 236 12.04 23.18 -9.42
C VAL A 236 13.24 24.12 -9.45
N THR A 237 13.86 24.38 -10.62
CA THR A 237 14.97 25.33 -10.80
C THR A 237 14.68 26.67 -10.12
N ASP A 238 13.44 27.17 -10.24
CA ASP A 238 12.91 28.22 -9.36
C ASP A 238 12.03 27.59 -8.26
N ARG A 239 12.59 27.41 -7.05
CA ARG A 239 11.86 26.84 -5.89
C ARG A 239 10.69 27.72 -5.43
N SER A 240 10.63 29.00 -5.82
CA SER A 240 9.47 29.86 -5.55
C SER A 240 8.36 29.73 -6.58
N ASN A 241 8.61 29.11 -7.74
CA ASN A 241 7.62 28.85 -8.77
C ASN A 241 7.90 27.53 -9.52
N PRO A 242 7.62 26.36 -8.90
CA PRO A 242 7.73 25.06 -9.56
C PRO A 242 6.89 25.00 -10.84
N GLU A 243 7.50 24.59 -11.96
CA GLU A 243 6.83 24.48 -13.26
C GLU A 243 6.52 23.01 -13.58
N LEU A 244 5.24 22.69 -13.82
CA LEU A 244 4.81 21.35 -14.24
C LEU A 244 5.17 21.10 -15.71
N GLU A 245 6.08 20.17 -15.99
CA GLU A 245 6.45 19.81 -17.36
C GLU A 245 5.45 18.83 -18.00
N ARG A 246 5.05 17.79 -17.25
CA ARG A 246 4.43 16.56 -17.77
C ARG A 246 3.66 15.83 -16.68
N GLU A 247 2.65 15.09 -17.11
CA GLU A 247 1.89 14.19 -16.24
C GLU A 247 1.67 12.85 -16.93
N LEU A 248 2.00 11.75 -16.25
CA LEU A 248 1.62 10.40 -16.64
C LEU A 248 0.53 9.89 -15.69
N PHE A 249 -0.37 9.07 -16.21
CA PHE A 249 -1.36 8.31 -15.47
C PHE A 249 -1.24 6.86 -15.90
N LEU A 250 -0.91 6.00 -14.95
CA LEU A 250 -0.81 4.55 -15.10
C LEU A 250 -2.00 3.91 -14.39
N GLU A 251 -2.65 2.94 -15.02
CA GLU A 251 -3.69 2.17 -14.32
C GLU A 251 -3.13 1.37 -13.14
N GLY A 252 -3.87 1.36 -12.03
CA GLY A 252 -3.49 0.66 -10.81
C GLY A 252 -3.02 1.59 -9.69
N SER A 253 -2.72 0.99 -8.55
CA SER A 253 -2.27 1.68 -7.34
C SER A 253 -0.75 1.62 -7.21
N TYR A 254 -0.17 2.73 -6.73
CA TYR A 254 1.25 2.84 -6.42
C TYR A 254 1.63 1.95 -5.25
N ILE A 255 2.80 1.32 -5.34
CA ILE A 255 3.39 0.51 -4.25
C ILE A 255 4.62 1.21 -3.69
N THR A 256 5.66 1.36 -4.52
CA THR A 256 6.92 2.00 -4.11
C THR A 256 7.70 2.51 -5.32
N ALA A 257 8.54 3.51 -5.13
CA ALA A 257 9.48 4.02 -6.13
C ALA A 257 10.86 4.16 -5.52
N ARG A 258 11.89 3.80 -6.29
CA ARG A 258 13.31 3.82 -5.90
C ARG A 258 14.14 4.47 -6.99
N GLU A 259 15.16 5.22 -6.60
CA GLU A 259 16.14 5.85 -7.46
C GLU A 259 17.52 5.23 -7.21
N VAL A 260 18.21 4.93 -8.32
CA VAL A 260 19.60 4.51 -8.33
C VAL A 260 20.31 5.21 -9.49
N ASN A 261 21.27 6.08 -9.17
CA ASN A 261 22.10 6.83 -10.12
C ASN A 261 21.32 7.72 -11.13
N GLY A 262 20.22 8.33 -10.70
CA GLY A 262 19.34 9.22 -11.49
C GLY A 262 18.18 8.51 -12.20
N THR A 263 18.15 7.17 -12.18
CA THR A 263 17.06 6.37 -12.73
C THR A 263 16.07 6.02 -11.64
N ILE A 264 14.81 6.42 -11.82
CA ILE A 264 13.69 5.97 -11.00
C ILE A 264 13.13 4.67 -11.56
N ARG A 265 12.83 3.72 -10.66
CA ARG A 265 12.00 2.55 -10.88
C ARG A 265 10.81 2.59 -9.93
N THR A 266 9.61 2.70 -10.48
CA THR A 266 8.36 2.66 -9.72
C THR A 266 7.63 1.36 -9.97
N VAL A 267 7.12 0.73 -8.91
CA VAL A 267 6.21 -0.42 -9.02
C VAL A 267 4.78 0.03 -8.70
N SER A 268 3.86 -0.30 -9.60
CA SER A 268 2.41 -0.24 -9.35
C SER A 268 1.78 -1.64 -9.47
N HIS A 269 0.56 -1.79 -8.96
CA HIS A 269 -0.26 -2.97 -9.17
C HIS A 269 -1.68 -2.61 -9.60
N ALA A 270 -2.17 -3.25 -10.66
CA ALA A 270 -3.50 -3.05 -11.23
C ALA A 270 -4.29 -4.36 -11.23
N TRP A 271 -5.46 -4.36 -10.58
CA TRP A 271 -6.48 -5.39 -10.77
C TRP A 271 -7.39 -4.98 -11.93
N LEU A 272 -7.30 -5.66 -13.07
CA LEU A 272 -8.19 -5.37 -14.20
C LEU A 272 -9.56 -6.02 -13.98
N ASN A 273 -10.59 -5.19 -13.89
CA ASN A 273 -11.98 -5.60 -13.85
C ASN A 273 -12.53 -5.71 -15.28
N LEU A 274 -13.26 -6.78 -15.57
CA LEU A 274 -13.87 -7.02 -16.89
C LEU A 274 -15.40 -6.95 -16.76
N PRO A 275 -16.03 -5.79 -17.05
CA PRO A 275 -17.47 -5.55 -16.94
C PRO A 275 -18.40 -6.62 -17.51
N GLN A 276 -17.95 -7.30 -18.56
CA GLN A 276 -18.71 -8.28 -19.33
C GLN A 276 -18.62 -9.69 -18.71
N MET A 277 -17.73 -9.91 -17.75
CA MET A 277 -17.45 -11.19 -17.09
C MET A 277 -18.10 -11.25 -15.71
N LYS A 278 -18.62 -12.42 -15.32
CA LYS A 278 -19.29 -12.63 -14.03
C LYS A 278 -18.61 -13.71 -13.19
N SER A 279 -18.30 -13.37 -11.94
CA SER A 279 -17.74 -14.28 -10.94
C SER A 279 -18.78 -14.82 -9.94
N TRP A 280 -20.03 -14.35 -10.03
CA TRP A 280 -21.15 -14.71 -9.16
C TRP A 280 -22.27 -15.42 -9.93
N LEU A 281 -23.15 -16.10 -9.19
CA LEU A 281 -24.28 -16.85 -9.73
C LEU A 281 -25.57 -16.03 -9.70
N ASP A 282 -26.11 -15.69 -10.87
CA ASP A 282 -27.43 -15.07 -10.99
C ASP A 282 -28.53 -16.13 -10.86
N TYR A 283 -29.10 -16.27 -9.67
CA TYR A 283 -30.09 -17.30 -9.36
C TYR A 283 -31.46 -17.10 -10.05
N PRO A 284 -32.12 -18.16 -10.53
CA PRO A 284 -33.44 -18.09 -11.13
C PRO A 284 -34.54 -17.74 -10.12
N GLU A 285 -35.68 -17.24 -10.62
CA GLU A 285 -36.84 -16.94 -9.78
C GLU A 285 -37.29 -18.20 -9.01
N GLY A 286 -37.54 -18.03 -7.71
CA GLY A 286 -37.91 -19.12 -6.82
C GLY A 286 -36.75 -19.89 -6.18
N TYR A 287 -35.47 -19.68 -6.55
CA TYR A 287 -34.33 -20.35 -5.89
C TYR A 287 -34.36 -20.25 -4.36
N TRP A 288 -34.59 -19.04 -3.85
CA TRP A 288 -34.66 -18.73 -2.43
C TRP A 288 -35.89 -19.31 -1.70
N ASN A 289 -36.86 -19.87 -2.41
CA ASN A 289 -38.04 -20.55 -1.84
C ASN A 289 -37.75 -22.02 -1.45
N LEU A 290 -36.65 -22.61 -1.93
CA LEU A 290 -36.21 -23.94 -1.52
C LEU A 290 -35.63 -23.92 -0.10
N ASP A 291 -35.74 -25.03 0.64
CA ASP A 291 -35.02 -25.19 1.92
C ASP A 291 -33.49 -25.17 1.70
N TYR A 292 -32.72 -24.75 2.71
CA TYR A 292 -31.25 -24.63 2.59
C TYR A 292 -30.57 -25.96 2.22
N ASP A 293 -31.01 -27.05 2.85
CA ASP A 293 -30.49 -28.41 2.61
C ASP A 293 -31.13 -29.10 1.39
N ASP A 294 -31.93 -28.40 0.58
CA ASP A 294 -32.59 -28.99 -0.58
C ASP A 294 -31.57 -29.33 -1.68
N PRO A 295 -31.44 -30.62 -2.11
CA PRO A 295 -30.53 -31.01 -3.19
C PRO A 295 -30.76 -30.27 -4.51
N GLN A 296 -31.96 -29.73 -4.76
CA GLN A 296 -32.25 -28.92 -5.93
C GLN A 296 -31.45 -27.60 -5.95
N ARG A 297 -31.09 -27.02 -4.80
CA ARG A 297 -30.25 -25.82 -4.74
C ARG A 297 -28.88 -26.05 -5.37
N ARG A 298 -28.22 -27.17 -5.03
CA ARG A 298 -26.92 -27.56 -5.61
C ARG A 298 -27.02 -27.78 -7.12
N ILE A 299 -28.07 -28.48 -7.58
CA ILE A 299 -28.30 -28.72 -9.02
C ILE A 299 -28.52 -27.40 -9.78
N ILE A 300 -29.21 -26.43 -9.19
CA ILE A 300 -29.40 -25.11 -9.79
C ILE A 300 -28.07 -24.35 -9.81
N ARG A 301 -27.31 -24.34 -8.71
CA ARG A 301 -25.95 -23.76 -8.63
C ARG A 301 -25.03 -24.27 -9.73
N GLU A 302 -24.86 -25.60 -9.83
CA GLU A 302 -24.00 -26.24 -10.84
C GLU A 302 -24.40 -25.84 -12.27
N LYS A 303 -25.70 -25.78 -12.56
CA LYS A 303 -26.24 -25.39 -13.87
C LYS A 303 -26.10 -23.90 -14.18
N VAL A 304 -26.35 -23.02 -13.22
CA VAL A 304 -26.16 -21.57 -13.38
C VAL A 304 -24.68 -21.29 -13.60
N ALA A 305 -23.79 -21.90 -12.82
CA ALA A 305 -22.35 -21.74 -12.98
C ALA A 305 -21.87 -22.17 -14.37
N TYR A 306 -22.29 -23.33 -14.86
CA TYR A 306 -21.91 -23.77 -16.21
C TYR A 306 -22.46 -22.85 -17.31
N GLN A 307 -23.69 -22.34 -17.18
CA GLN A 307 -24.19 -21.31 -18.11
C GLN A 307 -23.36 -20.02 -18.04
N THR A 308 -23.02 -19.55 -16.84
CA THR A 308 -22.19 -18.35 -16.65
C THR A 308 -20.76 -18.53 -17.19
N MET A 309 -20.19 -19.74 -17.11
CA MET A 309 -18.90 -20.05 -17.76
C MET A 309 -18.98 -19.93 -19.28
N LEU A 310 -20.07 -20.40 -19.90
CA LEU A 310 -20.29 -20.24 -21.35
C LEU A 310 -20.52 -18.77 -21.73
N ASP A 311 -21.32 -18.04 -20.95
CA ASP A 311 -21.56 -16.61 -21.16
C ASP A 311 -20.26 -15.78 -21.04
N ASN A 312 -19.40 -16.15 -20.08
CA ASN A 312 -18.07 -15.56 -19.89
C ASN A 312 -17.13 -15.86 -21.06
N GLN A 313 -17.06 -17.11 -21.55
CA GLN A 313 -16.27 -17.43 -22.76
C GLN A 313 -16.75 -16.60 -23.96
N ASP A 314 -18.07 -16.57 -24.19
CA ASP A 314 -18.68 -15.78 -25.26
C ASP A 314 -18.36 -14.29 -25.11
N ALA A 315 -18.29 -13.75 -23.89
CA ALA A 315 -17.89 -12.37 -23.63
C ALA A 315 -16.41 -12.14 -23.95
N LEU A 316 -15.52 -12.98 -23.42
CA LEU A 316 -14.06 -12.87 -23.56
C LEU A 316 -13.58 -13.01 -25.00
N ASP A 317 -14.24 -13.85 -25.81
CA ASP A 317 -14.01 -13.98 -27.25
C ASP A 317 -14.25 -12.67 -28.05
N LYS A 318 -14.99 -11.71 -27.48
CA LYS A 318 -15.29 -10.40 -28.09
C LYS A 318 -14.42 -9.26 -27.57
N ILE A 319 -13.64 -9.49 -26.52
CA ILE A 319 -12.75 -8.51 -25.87
C ILE A 319 -11.39 -8.51 -26.61
N SER A 320 -10.75 -7.36 -26.74
CA SER A 320 -9.44 -7.21 -27.39
C SER A 320 -8.28 -7.20 -26.39
N ILE A 321 -7.03 -7.40 -26.84
CA ILE A 321 -5.86 -7.28 -25.95
C ILE A 321 -5.78 -5.90 -25.25
N GLU A 322 -6.16 -4.81 -25.93
CA GLU A 322 -6.14 -3.43 -25.40
C GLU A 322 -7.04 -3.25 -24.15
N ASP A 323 -8.09 -4.07 -24.02
CA ASP A 323 -9.03 -4.06 -22.90
C ASP A 323 -8.50 -4.84 -21.67
N ILE A 324 -7.58 -5.79 -21.85
CA ILE A 324 -7.12 -6.76 -20.83
C ILE A 324 -5.66 -6.55 -20.38
N ILE A 325 -5.04 -5.43 -20.77
CA ILE A 325 -3.69 -5.01 -20.33
C ILE A 325 -3.75 -3.63 -19.65
N PRO A 326 -2.82 -3.27 -18.75
CA PRO A 326 -2.72 -1.90 -18.23
C PRO A 326 -2.52 -0.88 -19.35
N GLN A 327 -3.04 0.34 -19.18
CA GLN A 327 -2.82 1.46 -20.11
C GLN A 327 -2.09 2.60 -19.42
N VAL A 328 -1.36 3.37 -20.23
CA VAL A 328 -0.63 4.58 -19.81
C VAL A 328 -1.16 5.78 -20.59
N TYR A 329 -1.56 6.81 -19.87
CA TYR A 329 -2.06 8.07 -20.41
C TYR A 329 -1.04 9.18 -20.10
N GLU A 330 -0.57 9.91 -21.11
CA GLU A 330 0.30 11.08 -20.92
C GLU A 330 -0.50 12.36 -21.21
N ARG A 331 -0.51 13.30 -20.26
CA ARG A 331 -1.14 14.61 -20.43
C ARG A 331 -0.07 15.68 -20.68
N ILE A 332 -0.13 16.31 -21.85
CA ILE A 332 0.77 17.40 -22.26
C ILE A 332 -0.06 18.57 -22.79
N ASN A 333 0.13 19.77 -22.24
CA ASN A 333 -0.60 20.99 -22.65
C ASN A 333 -2.14 20.84 -22.71
N GLY A 334 -2.70 20.00 -21.83
CA GLY A 334 -4.14 19.70 -21.77
C GLY A 334 -4.66 18.68 -22.79
N ALA A 335 -3.81 18.17 -23.71
CA ALA A 335 -4.15 17.01 -24.54
C ALA A 335 -3.71 15.72 -23.82
N VAL A 336 -4.47 14.64 -23.95
CA VAL A 336 -4.11 13.30 -23.46
C VAL A 336 -3.73 12.42 -24.65
N LEU A 337 -2.61 11.73 -24.51
CA LEU A 337 -2.09 10.70 -25.41
C LEU A 337 -2.21 9.34 -24.71
N ILE A 338 -2.66 8.32 -25.43
CA ILE A 338 -2.68 6.93 -24.92
C ILE A 338 -1.44 6.24 -25.49
N HIS A 339 -0.60 5.71 -24.61
CA HIS A 339 0.49 4.81 -24.98
C HIS A 339 -0.07 3.38 -24.86
N GLY A 340 -0.51 2.83 -26.00
CA GLY A 340 -0.95 1.44 -26.13
C GLY A 340 0.11 0.58 -26.82
N LEU A 341 -0.07 -0.74 -26.80
CA LEU A 341 0.81 -1.71 -27.45
C LEU A 341 1.07 -1.36 -28.93
N SER A 342 2.34 -1.33 -29.32
CA SER A 342 2.79 -1.34 -30.71
C SER A 342 3.48 -2.66 -31.07
N ASP A 343 3.76 -2.87 -32.37
CA ASP A 343 4.41 -4.09 -32.91
C ASP A 343 5.85 -4.26 -32.38
N GLY A 344 5.99 -4.77 -31.16
CA GLY A 344 7.25 -4.95 -30.45
C GLY A 344 7.11 -4.96 -28.92
N ASP A 345 6.12 -4.25 -28.40
CA ASP A 345 5.98 -3.95 -26.96
C ASP A 345 5.39 -5.13 -26.16
N CYS A 346 4.96 -6.19 -26.84
CA CYS A 346 4.53 -7.44 -26.20
C CYS A 346 5.69 -8.18 -25.49
N ASN A 347 6.95 -7.85 -25.82
CA ASN A 347 8.12 -8.36 -25.08
C ASN A 347 8.24 -7.78 -23.67
N ASP A 348 7.61 -6.63 -23.43
CA ASP A 348 7.61 -5.93 -22.14
C ASP A 348 6.60 -6.59 -21.18
N PHE A 349 5.75 -7.48 -21.70
CA PHE A 349 4.85 -8.31 -20.92
C PHE A 349 5.50 -9.66 -20.60
N VAL A 350 5.37 -10.08 -19.35
CA VAL A 350 5.78 -11.41 -18.90
C VAL A 350 4.73 -12.04 -17.98
N ALA A 351 4.53 -13.36 -18.11
CA ALA A 351 3.54 -14.09 -17.31
C ALA A 351 4.08 -15.47 -16.89
N PRO A 352 3.73 -15.98 -15.70
CA PRO A 352 4.06 -17.34 -15.32
C PRO A 352 3.28 -18.38 -16.15
N GLU A 353 3.91 -19.54 -16.41
CA GLU A 353 3.41 -20.61 -17.30
C GLU A 353 1.98 -21.08 -16.97
N ASP A 354 1.61 -21.17 -15.68
CA ASP A 354 0.25 -21.49 -15.21
C ASP A 354 -0.27 -20.46 -14.19
N GLY A 355 0.01 -19.17 -14.42
CA GLY A 355 -0.58 -18.09 -13.62
C GLY A 355 -2.08 -17.97 -13.83
N LEU A 356 -2.85 -17.94 -12.74
CA LEU A 356 -4.29 -17.72 -12.76
C LEU A 356 -4.58 -16.35 -12.16
N ASN A 357 -4.44 -15.30 -12.97
CA ASN A 357 -4.48 -13.92 -12.50
C ASN A 357 -4.83 -12.90 -13.61
N ARG A 358 -5.64 -11.90 -13.25
CA ARG A 358 -5.89 -10.64 -13.99
C ARG A 358 -5.25 -9.40 -13.36
N GLY A 359 -4.39 -9.61 -12.36
CA GLY A 359 -3.53 -8.62 -11.74
C GLY A 359 -2.24 -8.40 -12.54
N PHE A 360 -1.79 -7.15 -12.61
CA PHE A 360 -0.56 -6.75 -13.28
C PHE A 360 0.33 -5.90 -12.38
N ASN A 361 1.58 -6.31 -12.24
CA ASN A 361 2.64 -5.59 -11.56
C ASN A 361 3.45 -4.86 -12.61
N SER A 362 3.49 -3.52 -12.56
CA SER A 362 4.13 -2.73 -13.60
C SER A 362 5.37 -2.02 -13.06
N ILE A 363 6.53 -2.24 -13.69
CA ILE A 363 7.81 -1.62 -13.34
C ILE A 363 8.08 -0.48 -14.32
N PHE A 364 7.85 0.76 -13.88
CA PHE A 364 8.10 1.97 -14.66
C PHE A 364 9.51 2.48 -14.40
N THR A 365 10.37 2.39 -15.42
CA THR A 365 11.75 2.87 -15.38
C THR A 365 11.88 4.18 -16.16
N PHE A 366 12.39 5.25 -15.55
CA PHE A 366 12.66 6.52 -16.24
C PHE A 366 13.82 7.30 -15.63
N ASP A 367 14.57 8.01 -16.49
CA ASP A 367 15.79 8.75 -16.15
C ASP A 367 15.49 10.25 -15.93
N LEU A 368 15.68 10.74 -14.70
CA LEU A 368 15.49 12.16 -14.36
C LEU A 368 16.60 13.06 -14.90
N SER A 369 17.82 12.54 -15.08
CA SER A 369 18.94 13.31 -15.61
C SER A 369 18.77 13.67 -17.09
N SER A 370 17.89 12.95 -17.81
CA SER A 370 17.62 13.17 -19.22
C SER A 370 16.82 14.47 -19.47
N SER A 371 17.23 15.20 -20.52
CA SER A 371 16.46 16.36 -21.04
C SER A 371 15.29 15.95 -21.94
N LYS A 372 15.25 14.69 -22.39
CA LYS A 372 14.09 14.07 -23.04
C LYS A 372 13.53 13.03 -22.09
N PHE A 373 12.31 13.26 -21.62
CA PHE A 373 11.57 12.22 -20.92
C PHE A 373 11.39 11.00 -21.85
N ASP A 374 11.82 9.85 -21.36
CA ASP A 374 11.64 8.51 -21.90
C ASP A 374 11.28 7.64 -20.70
N PHE A 375 10.36 6.71 -20.88
CA PHE A 375 10.02 5.70 -19.91
C PHE A 375 10.02 4.32 -20.58
N ASP A 376 10.27 3.32 -19.77
CA ASP A 376 10.26 1.90 -20.07
C ASP A 376 9.30 1.24 -19.05
N ALA A 377 8.54 0.23 -19.44
CA ALA A 377 7.38 -0.24 -18.68
C ALA A 377 7.18 -1.77 -18.78
N ASP A 378 7.86 -2.53 -17.92
CA ASP A 378 7.67 -3.97 -17.82
C ASP A 378 6.37 -4.31 -17.09
N HIS A 379 5.57 -5.22 -17.62
CA HIS A 379 4.29 -5.66 -17.07
C HIS A 379 4.32 -7.17 -16.74
N ILE A 380 4.29 -7.49 -15.45
CA ILE A 380 4.31 -8.85 -14.92
C ILE A 380 2.90 -9.25 -14.49
N VAL A 381 2.33 -10.31 -15.07
CA VAL A 381 1.06 -10.89 -14.61
C VAL A 381 1.26 -11.54 -13.25
N GLY A 382 0.55 -11.09 -12.23
CA GLY A 382 0.80 -11.50 -10.85
C GLY A 382 -0.11 -10.87 -9.80
N ASN A 383 0.04 -11.37 -8.57
CA ASN A 383 -0.61 -10.87 -7.37
C ASN A 383 0.03 -9.57 -6.88
N TYR A 384 -0.62 -8.89 -5.92
CA TYR A 384 -0.04 -7.72 -5.26
C TYR A 384 1.34 -8.06 -4.67
N PRO A 385 2.43 -7.41 -5.14
CA PRO A 385 3.79 -7.76 -4.79
C PRO A 385 4.29 -6.88 -3.65
N MET A 386 5.12 -7.46 -2.80
CA MET A 386 6.06 -6.71 -1.99
C MET A 386 7.37 -6.55 -2.78
N VAL A 387 8.06 -5.42 -2.61
CA VAL A 387 9.18 -5.00 -3.46
C VAL A 387 10.42 -4.69 -2.64
N TYR A 388 11.51 -5.41 -2.90
CA TYR A 388 12.87 -5.14 -2.40
C TYR A 388 13.75 -4.63 -3.55
N ALA A 389 14.71 -3.75 -3.29
CA ALA A 389 15.80 -3.48 -4.24
C ALA A 389 17.14 -3.19 -3.55
N SER A 390 18.22 -3.73 -4.13
CA SER A 390 19.59 -3.24 -3.95
C SER A 390 19.96 -2.29 -5.10
N GLN A 391 21.23 -1.90 -5.25
CA GLN A 391 21.67 -1.03 -6.35
C GLN A 391 21.57 -1.73 -7.72
N ASP A 392 21.77 -3.05 -7.76
CA ASP A 392 21.88 -3.84 -8.99
C ASP A 392 20.74 -4.86 -9.17
N GLN A 393 19.91 -5.10 -8.14
CA GLN A 393 18.84 -6.11 -8.16
C GLN A 393 17.51 -5.56 -7.63
N LEU A 394 16.43 -5.78 -8.38
CA LEU A 394 15.04 -5.57 -7.96
C LEU A 394 14.38 -6.95 -7.77
N ILE A 395 13.62 -7.10 -6.69
CA ILE A 395 12.92 -8.35 -6.35
C ILE A 395 11.45 -8.03 -6.11
N LEU A 396 10.57 -8.65 -6.90
CA LEU A 396 9.15 -8.73 -6.62
C LEU A 396 8.88 -10.05 -5.90
N SER A 397 8.23 -9.99 -4.74
CA SER A 397 7.77 -11.17 -4.00
C SER A 397 6.26 -11.15 -3.85
N GLU A 398 5.59 -12.18 -4.32
CA GLU A 398 4.13 -12.31 -4.27
C GLU A 398 3.73 -13.65 -3.65
N ASN A 399 2.58 -13.71 -2.98
CA ASN A 399 2.05 -15.00 -2.53
C ASN A 399 1.69 -15.84 -3.77
N ALA A 400 2.15 -17.10 -3.80
CA ALA A 400 1.87 -18.04 -4.89
C ALA A 400 0.38 -18.39 -5.02
N TRP A 401 -0.41 -18.04 -3.99
CA TRP A 401 -1.85 -18.09 -3.94
C TRP A 401 -2.38 -16.73 -3.52
N ASP A 402 -3.43 -16.24 -4.18
CA ASP A 402 -4.19 -15.09 -3.69
C ASP A 402 -4.97 -15.48 -2.41
N TRP A 403 -5.22 -14.52 -1.51
CA TRP A 403 -5.51 -14.76 -0.08
C TRP A 403 -6.84 -15.50 0.19
N TRP A 404 -7.77 -15.48 -0.75
CA TRP A 404 -9.05 -16.23 -0.72
C TRP A 404 -9.02 -17.53 -1.54
N TRP A 405 -7.89 -17.91 -2.15
CA TRP A 405 -7.79 -19.00 -3.12
C TRP A 405 -7.38 -20.34 -2.53
N PHE A 406 -6.68 -20.36 -1.40
CA PHE A 406 -6.26 -21.60 -0.72
C PHE A 406 -7.36 -22.21 0.17
N TRP A 407 -8.56 -21.65 0.17
CA TRP A 407 -9.66 -22.06 1.04
C TRP A 407 -10.24 -23.41 0.64
N GLY A 408 -10.24 -24.37 1.58
CA GLY A 408 -10.74 -25.73 1.38
C GLY A 408 -9.78 -26.68 0.65
N ASP A 409 -8.54 -26.26 0.40
CA ASP A 409 -7.48 -27.14 -0.10
C ASP A 409 -6.47 -27.49 1.01
N ASP A 410 -6.75 -28.59 1.71
CA ASP A 410 -5.90 -29.10 2.79
C ASP A 410 -4.55 -29.67 2.30
N GLU A 411 -4.37 -29.89 0.98
CA GLU A 411 -3.11 -30.40 0.39
C GLU A 411 -2.13 -29.25 0.02
N SER A 412 -2.61 -28.00 -0.08
CA SER A 412 -1.81 -26.86 -0.54
C SER A 412 -0.98 -26.19 0.57
N GLN A 413 0.31 -25.96 0.31
CA GLN A 413 1.23 -25.26 1.22
C GLN A 413 1.31 -23.76 0.90
N GLU A 414 1.50 -22.95 1.95
CA GLU A 414 1.85 -21.53 1.81
C GLU A 414 3.20 -21.43 1.12
N SER A 415 3.30 -20.54 0.15
CA SER A 415 4.55 -20.28 -0.55
C SER A 415 4.52 -18.91 -1.21
N THR A 416 5.71 -18.35 -1.40
CA THR A 416 5.92 -17.03 -2.00
C THR A 416 6.74 -17.20 -3.28
N ASN A 417 6.24 -16.70 -4.42
CA ASN A 417 7.02 -16.58 -5.65
C ASN A 417 7.98 -15.38 -5.50
N LEU A 418 9.17 -15.52 -6.06
CA LEU A 418 10.20 -14.49 -6.10
C LEU A 418 10.63 -14.29 -7.54
N HIS A 419 10.50 -13.07 -8.05
CA HIS A 419 10.92 -12.69 -9.40
C HIS A 419 12.04 -11.66 -9.29
N THR A 420 13.15 -11.90 -9.97
CA THR A 420 14.35 -11.06 -9.88
C THR A 420 14.66 -10.37 -11.19
N PHE A 421 15.16 -9.14 -11.09
CA PHE A 421 15.49 -8.30 -12.23
C PHE A 421 16.83 -7.58 -11.97
N ASP A 422 17.73 -7.64 -12.94
CA ASP A 422 18.94 -6.82 -12.97
C ASP A 422 18.54 -5.39 -13.35
N ILE A 423 18.91 -4.45 -12.47
CA ILE A 423 18.60 -3.03 -12.59
C ILE A 423 19.86 -2.15 -12.68
N SER A 424 21.04 -2.78 -12.81
CA SER A 424 22.34 -2.10 -12.94
C SER A 424 22.47 -1.27 -14.24
N ASN A 425 21.66 -1.59 -15.26
CA ASN A 425 21.48 -0.72 -16.43
C ASN A 425 20.49 0.40 -16.08
N PRO A 426 20.84 1.70 -16.19
CA PRO A 426 19.92 2.80 -15.89
C PRO A 426 18.72 2.96 -16.86
N LYS A 427 18.58 2.09 -17.87
CA LYS A 427 17.58 2.24 -18.95
C LYS A 427 16.55 1.13 -19.10
N GLU A 428 16.85 -0.06 -18.58
CA GLU A 428 16.14 -1.31 -18.87
C GLU A 428 16.07 -2.12 -17.57
N THR A 429 15.02 -2.91 -17.36
CA THR A 429 14.92 -3.82 -16.22
C THR A 429 14.92 -5.26 -16.70
N VAL A 430 16.02 -5.99 -16.48
CA VAL A 430 16.23 -7.28 -17.16
C VAL A 430 15.87 -8.43 -16.22
N TYR A 431 14.81 -9.20 -16.53
CA TYR A 431 14.44 -10.40 -15.78
C TYR A 431 15.61 -11.41 -15.69
N THR A 432 16.01 -11.76 -14.47
CA THR A 432 17.13 -12.67 -14.17
C THR A 432 16.72 -14.03 -13.64
N GLY A 433 15.42 -14.30 -13.47
CA GLY A 433 14.89 -15.60 -13.07
C GLY A 433 13.91 -15.53 -11.91
N SER A 434 13.19 -16.63 -11.71
CA SER A 434 12.22 -16.78 -10.61
C SER A 434 12.50 -17.99 -9.74
N GLY A 435 12.03 -17.94 -8.49
CA GLY A 435 12.04 -19.05 -7.53
C GLY A 435 10.79 -19.05 -6.68
N ARG A 436 10.65 -20.10 -5.87
CA ARG A 436 9.59 -20.21 -4.86
C ARG A 436 10.22 -20.62 -3.54
N VAL A 437 9.75 -20.00 -2.47
CA VAL A 437 10.08 -20.36 -1.08
C VAL A 437 8.80 -20.74 -0.35
N ASP A 438 8.91 -21.66 0.60
CA ASP A 438 7.79 -22.07 1.43
C ASP A 438 7.52 -21.01 2.53
N GLY A 439 6.24 -20.83 2.85
CA GLY A 439 5.74 -19.81 3.77
C GLY A 439 5.52 -18.42 3.14
N THR A 440 5.27 -17.45 4.03
CA THR A 440 4.98 -16.05 3.72
C THR A 440 6.12 -15.14 4.20
N ILE A 441 6.33 -14.01 3.52
CA ILE A 441 7.33 -13.01 3.87
C ILE A 441 6.66 -11.86 4.62
N LEU A 442 7.23 -11.42 5.76
CA LEU A 442 6.62 -10.41 6.64
C LEU A 442 6.54 -9.02 5.99
N ASN A 443 7.70 -8.47 5.61
CA ASN A 443 7.85 -7.14 5.02
C ASN A 443 9.17 -7.09 4.23
N GLN A 444 9.49 -5.93 3.65
CA GLN A 444 10.66 -5.78 2.79
C GLN A 444 11.96 -6.22 3.48
N PHE A 445 12.11 -6.04 4.79
CA PHE A 445 13.32 -6.42 5.53
C PHE A 445 13.51 -7.92 5.74
N SER A 446 12.48 -8.71 5.49
CA SER A 446 12.59 -10.16 5.34
C SER A 446 13.17 -10.57 3.98
N LEU A 447 13.51 -9.62 3.10
CA LEU A 447 14.33 -9.81 1.91
C LEU A 447 15.65 -9.06 2.02
N SER A 448 16.71 -9.63 1.43
CA SER A 448 17.95 -8.90 1.14
C SER A 448 18.80 -9.59 0.08
N GLU A 449 19.47 -8.81 -0.76
CA GLU A 449 20.54 -9.27 -1.66
C GLU A 449 21.92 -8.97 -1.04
N TYR A 450 22.85 -9.91 -1.15
CA TYR A 450 24.24 -9.67 -0.78
C TYR A 450 25.21 -10.53 -1.61
N GLN A 451 26.04 -9.85 -2.41
CA GLN A 451 27.05 -10.47 -3.27
C GLN A 451 26.45 -11.47 -4.29
N GLY A 452 25.26 -11.18 -4.81
CA GLY A 452 24.52 -12.02 -5.74
C GLY A 452 23.80 -13.20 -5.08
N ILE A 453 23.73 -13.24 -3.74
CA ILE A 453 22.92 -14.20 -2.99
C ILE A 453 21.68 -13.49 -2.47
N ILE A 454 20.51 -14.02 -2.82
CA ILE A 454 19.23 -13.54 -2.31
C ILE A 454 18.93 -14.29 -1.02
N ARG A 455 18.43 -13.56 -0.03
CA ARG A 455 18.24 -14.02 1.34
C ARG A 455 16.82 -13.68 1.76
N VAL A 456 16.11 -14.67 2.29
CA VAL A 456 14.68 -14.58 2.55
C VAL A 456 14.40 -15.13 3.94
N ALA A 457 13.60 -14.42 4.72
CA ALA A 457 13.04 -14.90 5.97
C ALA A 457 11.53 -15.14 5.80
N THR A 458 11.07 -16.37 6.02
CA THR A 458 9.66 -16.76 5.87
C THR A 458 9.08 -17.29 7.17
N THR A 459 7.75 -17.20 7.31
CA THR A 459 6.98 -17.94 8.31
C THR A 459 5.93 -18.80 7.60
N GLU A 460 5.88 -20.08 7.95
CA GLU A 460 4.88 -21.05 7.55
C GLU A 460 3.88 -21.29 8.68
N GLY A 461 2.60 -21.48 8.34
CA GLY A 461 1.60 -22.16 9.19
C GLY A 461 0.53 -21.27 9.83
N GLN A 462 -0.59 -21.92 10.17
CA GLN A 462 -1.78 -21.47 10.93
C GLN A 462 -2.52 -20.19 10.48
N TRP A 463 -1.85 -19.14 10.04
CA TRP A 463 -2.46 -17.86 9.73
C TRP A 463 -3.38 -17.98 8.50
N GLY A 464 -4.65 -17.57 8.64
CA GLY A 464 -5.65 -17.68 7.58
C GLY A 464 -6.32 -19.06 7.39
N ARG A 465 -5.78 -20.16 7.93
CA ARG A 465 -6.30 -21.54 7.70
C ARG A 465 -7.37 -22.01 8.71
N TRP A 466 -8.35 -21.16 8.99
CA TRP A 466 -9.35 -21.38 10.07
C TRP A 466 -10.30 -22.59 9.86
N TRP A 467 -10.34 -23.18 8.66
CA TRP A 467 -11.15 -24.38 8.36
C TRP A 467 -10.46 -25.70 8.72
N MET A 468 -9.13 -25.72 8.89
CA MET A 468 -8.40 -26.97 9.14
C MET A 468 -8.55 -27.39 10.61
N GLU A 469 -9.02 -28.62 10.87
CA GLU A 469 -9.27 -29.12 12.24
C GLU A 469 -8.00 -29.20 13.12
N ASN A 470 -6.83 -29.36 12.49
CA ASN A 470 -5.54 -29.46 13.17
C ASN A 470 -4.40 -28.97 12.24
N PRO A 471 -4.15 -27.66 12.15
CA PRO A 471 -3.04 -27.13 11.36
C PRO A 471 -1.68 -27.50 11.97
N GLU A 472 -0.67 -27.66 11.14
CA GLU A 472 0.72 -27.74 11.58
C GLU A 472 1.10 -26.50 12.41
N PRO A 473 2.03 -26.59 13.38
CA PRO A 473 2.47 -25.44 14.16
C PRO A 473 3.20 -24.43 13.27
N MET A 474 3.17 -23.14 13.66
CA MET A 474 3.95 -22.13 12.95
C MET A 474 5.44 -22.43 13.06
N SER A 475 6.19 -22.18 11.98
CA SER A 475 7.65 -22.34 11.93
C SER A 475 8.23 -21.23 11.06
N SER A 476 9.42 -20.74 11.42
CA SER A 476 10.12 -19.72 10.62
C SER A 476 11.42 -20.26 10.04
N SER A 477 11.78 -19.74 8.87
CA SER A 477 12.92 -20.20 8.08
C SER A 477 13.74 -19.02 7.54
N VAL A 478 15.06 -19.21 7.41
CA VAL A 478 15.95 -18.32 6.64
C VAL A 478 16.56 -19.10 5.49
N ILE A 479 16.25 -18.68 4.28
CA ILE A 479 16.56 -19.36 3.04
C ILE A 479 17.53 -18.49 2.23
N THR A 480 18.54 -19.11 1.64
CA THR A 480 19.44 -18.45 0.68
C THR A 480 19.22 -19.04 -0.71
N LEU A 481 19.21 -18.17 -1.71
CA LEU A 481 18.94 -18.49 -3.10
C LEU A 481 20.07 -17.97 -3.99
N THR A 482 20.30 -18.65 -5.12
CA THR A 482 21.28 -18.24 -6.14
C THR A 482 20.70 -18.42 -7.53
N HIS A 483 21.00 -17.48 -8.43
CA HIS A 483 20.69 -17.62 -9.84
C HIS A 483 21.38 -18.82 -10.47
N ARG A 484 20.65 -19.57 -11.28
CA ARG A 484 21.15 -20.69 -12.07
C ARG A 484 20.61 -20.63 -13.49
N VAL A 485 21.36 -21.27 -14.39
CA VAL A 485 21.04 -21.36 -15.82
C VAL A 485 20.95 -22.83 -16.20
N ASP A 486 19.80 -23.29 -16.68
CA ASP A 486 19.71 -24.64 -17.25
C ASP A 486 20.54 -24.70 -18.54
N SER A 487 21.50 -25.62 -18.58
CA SER A 487 22.47 -25.72 -19.67
C SER A 487 21.89 -26.28 -20.99
N ASN A 488 20.63 -26.72 -20.99
CA ASN A 488 19.91 -27.28 -22.15
C ASN A 488 18.89 -26.30 -22.71
N THR A 489 18.13 -25.61 -21.84
CA THR A 489 17.11 -24.63 -22.26
C THR A 489 17.64 -23.19 -22.32
N GLY A 490 18.69 -22.87 -21.54
CA GLY A 490 19.16 -21.49 -21.34
C GLY A 490 18.31 -20.69 -20.35
N GLU A 491 17.32 -21.33 -19.73
CA GLU A 491 16.37 -20.72 -18.80
C GLU A 491 17.06 -20.34 -17.48
N MET A 492 16.72 -19.15 -16.97
CA MET A 492 17.21 -18.63 -15.70
C MET A 492 16.24 -18.97 -14.56
N SER A 493 16.75 -19.46 -13.44
CA SER A 493 15.97 -19.77 -12.23
C SER A 493 16.68 -19.33 -10.96
N LEU A 494 15.92 -19.14 -9.88
CA LEU A 494 16.46 -19.05 -8.52
C LEU A 494 16.35 -20.41 -7.85
N GLU A 495 17.48 -20.98 -7.47
CA GLU A 495 17.52 -22.25 -6.73
C GLU A 495 18.01 -22.04 -5.30
N GLN A 496 17.46 -22.81 -4.38
CA GLN A 496 17.89 -22.84 -2.98
C GLN A 496 19.34 -23.30 -2.86
N LEU A 497 20.16 -22.47 -2.22
CA LEU A 497 21.57 -22.72 -1.93
C LEU A 497 21.76 -23.27 -0.51
N GLY A 498 20.98 -22.78 0.45
CA GLY A 498 21.01 -23.18 1.87
C GLY A 498 19.74 -22.78 2.61
N ILE A 499 19.53 -23.33 3.80
CA ILE A 499 18.37 -23.06 4.65
C ILE A 499 18.72 -23.27 6.14
N VAL A 500 18.18 -22.40 6.99
CA VAL A 500 17.89 -22.67 8.41
C VAL A 500 16.38 -22.79 8.53
N ASP A 501 15.90 -23.88 9.10
CA ASP A 501 14.48 -24.22 9.28
C ASP A 501 14.23 -24.55 10.77
N GLY A 502 12.98 -24.48 11.21
CA GLY A 502 12.56 -24.75 12.59
C GLY A 502 12.89 -23.62 13.57
N ILE A 503 13.00 -22.38 13.10
CA ILE A 503 13.23 -21.20 13.95
C ILE A 503 11.92 -20.87 14.67
N ALA A 504 11.99 -20.73 16.00
CA ALA A 504 10.88 -20.41 16.90
C ALA A 504 9.56 -21.18 16.62
N PRO A 505 9.50 -22.50 16.87
CA PRO A 505 8.28 -23.27 16.68
C PRO A 505 7.09 -22.75 17.51
N GLU A 506 5.92 -22.70 16.90
CA GLU A 506 4.69 -22.07 17.39
C GLU A 506 4.72 -20.53 17.49
N GLU A 507 5.70 -19.87 16.85
CA GLU A 507 5.80 -18.40 16.75
C GLU A 507 5.85 -17.90 15.29
N ARG A 508 5.71 -16.59 15.10
CA ARG A 508 5.85 -15.90 13.81
C ARG A 508 6.95 -14.85 13.86
N ILE A 509 7.56 -14.51 12.73
CA ILE A 509 8.44 -13.33 12.61
C ILE A 509 7.60 -12.05 12.82
N TRP A 510 8.13 -11.15 13.64
CA TRP A 510 7.62 -9.79 13.90
C TRP A 510 8.60 -8.71 13.45
N SER A 511 9.88 -9.03 13.34
CA SER A 511 10.86 -8.19 12.66
C SER A 511 11.99 -9.04 12.09
N ALA A 512 12.53 -8.62 10.95
CA ALA A 512 13.71 -9.21 10.34
C ALA A 512 14.67 -8.10 9.95
N ARG A 513 15.98 -8.39 9.95
CA ARG A 513 16.99 -7.52 9.34
C ARG A 513 18.19 -8.34 8.91
N PHE A 514 18.64 -8.12 7.68
CA PHE A 514 19.93 -8.58 7.21
C PHE A 514 20.97 -7.45 7.34
N ASP A 515 22.19 -7.80 7.73
CA ASP A 515 23.36 -6.90 7.74
C ASP A 515 24.63 -7.71 7.45
N GLY A 516 25.33 -7.36 6.37
CA GLY A 516 26.55 -8.04 5.94
C GLY A 516 26.41 -9.55 5.86
N ASP A 517 27.18 -10.26 6.68
CA ASP A 517 27.23 -11.72 6.79
C ASP A 517 26.25 -12.32 7.81
N ARG A 518 25.27 -11.55 8.31
CA ARG A 518 24.32 -11.97 9.35
C ARG A 518 22.87 -11.68 9.01
N ALA A 519 21.97 -12.43 9.64
CA ALA A 519 20.55 -12.11 9.75
C ALA A 519 20.13 -12.07 11.23
N TYR A 520 19.18 -11.20 11.52
CA TYR A 520 18.56 -11.02 12.82
C TYR A 520 17.05 -11.20 12.66
N LEU A 521 16.47 -12.10 13.44
CA LEU A 521 15.02 -12.30 13.49
C LEU A 521 14.51 -12.04 14.90
N VAL A 522 13.34 -11.43 14.97
CA VAL A 522 12.53 -11.27 16.17
C VAL A 522 11.24 -12.05 15.91
N THR A 523 10.96 -13.01 16.77
CA THR A 523 9.69 -13.76 16.75
C THR A 523 8.90 -13.44 18.02
N PHE A 524 7.59 -13.69 18.05
CA PHE A 524 6.83 -13.44 19.28
C PHE A 524 5.56 -14.27 19.38
N ARG A 525 5.41 -14.89 20.56
CA ARG A 525 4.16 -15.46 21.06
C ARG A 525 3.76 -14.93 22.43
N GLN A 526 4.73 -14.76 23.33
CA GLN A 526 4.56 -14.19 24.69
C GLN A 526 5.83 -13.45 25.17
N ILE A 527 6.99 -13.85 24.67
CA ILE A 527 8.33 -13.30 24.87
C ILE A 527 8.94 -13.18 23.46
N ASP A 528 9.85 -12.23 23.25
CA ASP A 528 10.56 -12.01 21.99
C ASP A 528 11.99 -12.58 22.09
N PRO A 529 12.28 -13.73 21.46
CA PRO A 529 13.65 -14.16 21.22
C PRO A 529 14.24 -13.44 19.99
N LEU A 530 15.30 -12.65 20.23
CA LEU A 530 16.19 -12.20 19.17
C LEU A 530 17.11 -13.36 18.75
N TRP A 531 16.97 -13.80 17.50
CA TRP A 531 17.82 -14.80 16.87
C TRP A 531 18.97 -14.12 16.10
N VAL A 532 20.19 -14.64 16.26
CA VAL A 532 21.36 -14.23 15.47
C VAL A 532 21.80 -15.39 14.58
N ILE A 533 21.83 -15.17 13.26
CA ILE A 533 22.09 -16.20 12.25
C ILE A 533 23.30 -15.81 11.40
N ASP A 534 24.25 -16.72 11.26
CA ASP A 534 25.41 -16.60 10.38
C ASP A 534 25.07 -17.04 8.96
N LEU A 535 25.32 -16.14 8.00
CA LEU A 535 25.15 -16.34 6.56
C LEU A 535 26.49 -16.26 5.81
N SER A 536 27.63 -16.21 6.50
CA SER A 536 28.98 -16.13 5.90
C SER A 536 29.30 -17.30 4.97
N ASN A 537 28.68 -18.46 5.20
CA ASN A 537 28.59 -19.56 4.25
C ASN A 537 27.12 -19.71 3.81
N PRO A 538 26.70 -19.10 2.69
CA PRO A 538 25.29 -19.12 2.29
C PRO A 538 24.76 -20.51 1.96
N ALA A 539 25.62 -21.50 1.67
CA ALA A 539 25.21 -22.88 1.45
C ALA A 539 24.97 -23.69 2.75
N GLN A 540 25.42 -23.18 3.89
CA GLN A 540 25.24 -23.80 5.21
C GLN A 540 25.07 -22.69 6.27
N PRO A 541 23.97 -21.92 6.23
CA PRO A 541 23.68 -20.93 7.26
C PRO A 541 23.44 -21.62 8.61
N ILE A 542 23.76 -20.95 9.72
CA ILE A 542 23.64 -21.51 11.07
C ILE A 542 23.14 -20.49 12.09
N ILE A 543 22.33 -20.93 13.06
CA ILE A 543 21.99 -20.12 14.24
C ILE A 543 23.24 -20.02 15.13
N LEU A 544 23.64 -18.80 15.47
CA LEU A 544 24.75 -18.52 16.38
C LEU A 544 24.28 -18.44 17.83
N GLY A 545 23.18 -17.71 18.07
CA GLY A 545 22.68 -17.39 19.40
C GLY A 545 21.23 -16.90 19.39
N GLU A 546 20.65 -16.87 20.59
CA GLU A 546 19.26 -16.54 20.86
C GLU A 546 19.19 -15.74 22.18
N LEU A 547 18.29 -14.75 22.28
CA LEU A 547 18.07 -13.95 23.48
C LEU A 547 16.58 -13.63 23.69
N GLU A 548 15.95 -14.35 24.61
CA GLU A 548 14.58 -14.13 25.09
C GLU A 548 14.44 -12.85 25.94
N ILE A 549 13.52 -11.94 25.57
CA ILE A 549 13.20 -10.72 26.32
C ILE A 549 11.69 -10.46 26.35
N PRO A 550 11.09 -10.07 27.50
CA PRO A 550 9.69 -9.64 27.55
C PRO A 550 9.44 -8.35 26.75
N GLY A 551 8.39 -8.34 25.92
CA GLY A 551 8.09 -7.29 24.93
C GLY A 551 8.12 -7.86 23.51
N VAL A 552 8.08 -6.99 22.49
CA VAL A 552 8.35 -7.35 21.08
C VAL A 552 8.99 -6.17 20.35
N SER A 553 9.97 -6.44 19.50
CA SER A 553 10.55 -5.47 18.55
C SER A 553 9.85 -5.56 17.19
N THR A 554 9.47 -4.43 16.61
CA THR A 554 8.82 -4.36 15.29
C THR A 554 9.78 -3.90 14.18
N TYR A 555 10.78 -3.09 14.52
CA TYR A 555 11.86 -2.70 13.60
C TYR A 555 13.24 -2.82 14.25
N ILE A 556 14.22 -3.30 13.47
CA ILE A 556 15.62 -3.52 13.86
C ILE A 556 16.53 -2.63 13.01
N HIS A 557 17.24 -1.73 13.67
CA HIS A 557 18.23 -0.82 13.08
C HIS A 557 19.66 -1.22 13.48
N PRO A 558 20.52 -1.67 12.55
CA PRO A 558 21.92 -1.95 12.85
C PRO A 558 22.69 -0.66 13.19
N LEU A 559 23.21 -0.54 14.42
CA LEU A 559 24.10 0.58 14.80
C LEU A 559 25.55 0.29 14.41
N SER A 560 25.97 -0.97 14.56
CA SER A 560 27.30 -1.46 14.17
C SER A 560 27.29 -3.00 14.11
N LYS A 561 28.41 -3.60 13.69
CA LYS A 561 28.59 -5.06 13.75
C LYS A 561 28.46 -5.67 15.14
N ASP A 562 28.59 -4.85 16.19
CA ASP A 562 28.57 -5.27 17.59
C ASP A 562 27.32 -4.76 18.34
N ALA A 563 26.44 -3.98 17.70
CA ALA A 563 25.24 -3.43 18.36
C ALA A 563 24.03 -3.22 17.42
N LEU A 564 22.84 -3.59 17.90
CA LEU A 564 21.55 -3.30 17.27
C LEU A 564 20.72 -2.38 18.16
N LEU A 565 19.91 -1.54 17.53
CA LEU A 565 18.86 -0.75 18.18
C LEU A 565 17.51 -1.18 17.64
N THR A 566 16.56 -1.47 18.51
CA THR A 566 15.19 -1.82 18.11
C THR A 566 14.17 -0.86 18.71
N ILE A 567 13.03 -0.79 18.03
CA ILE A 567 11.80 -0.12 18.48
C ILE A 567 10.66 -1.13 18.48
N GLY A 568 9.74 -0.99 19.43
CA GLY A 568 8.57 -1.85 19.57
C GLY A 568 7.82 -1.60 20.87
N MET A 569 7.32 -2.65 21.52
CA MET A 569 6.45 -2.59 22.70
C MET A 569 7.07 -3.28 23.92
N GLY A 570 6.86 -2.71 25.10
CA GLY A 570 7.25 -3.32 26.38
C GLY A 570 6.25 -4.36 26.90
N PRO A 571 6.57 -5.09 27.99
CA PRO A 571 5.61 -5.96 28.65
C PRO A 571 4.57 -5.15 29.45
N ALA A 572 3.32 -5.62 29.48
CA ALA A 572 2.22 -4.96 30.20
C ALA A 572 2.28 -5.13 31.74
N GLY A 573 2.93 -6.19 32.24
CA GLY A 573 2.97 -6.54 33.66
C GLY A 573 4.39 -6.81 34.20
N GLU A 574 4.54 -6.75 35.53
CA GLU A 574 5.77 -7.16 36.23
C GLU A 574 6.09 -8.66 36.07
N ASP A 575 5.11 -9.46 35.63
CA ASP A 575 5.26 -10.87 35.28
C ASP A 575 5.81 -11.10 33.87
N GLY A 576 5.96 -10.04 33.07
CA GLY A 576 6.52 -10.08 31.72
C GLY A 576 5.53 -10.46 30.61
N PHE A 577 4.25 -10.65 30.92
CA PHE A 577 3.25 -11.09 29.94
C PHE A 577 2.41 -9.93 29.38
N GLY A 578 1.99 -10.09 28.11
CA GLY A 578 1.21 -9.10 27.36
C GLY A 578 2.05 -7.89 26.93
N LEU A 579 1.53 -7.11 25.97
CA LEU A 579 2.20 -5.91 25.46
C LEU A 579 1.62 -4.63 26.06
N ASP A 580 2.48 -3.71 26.46
CA ASP A 580 2.11 -2.36 26.88
C ASP A 580 1.94 -1.44 25.66
N TRP A 581 0.70 -1.33 25.19
CA TRP A 581 0.31 -0.40 24.12
C TRP A 581 0.34 1.08 24.54
N SER A 582 0.61 1.39 25.82
CA SER A 582 0.69 2.77 26.30
C SER A 582 2.09 3.40 26.20
N SER A 583 3.13 2.61 25.92
CA SER A 583 4.50 3.10 25.75
C SER A 583 5.26 2.42 24.60
N THR A 584 6.04 3.22 23.88
CA THR A 584 6.98 2.73 22.87
C THR A 584 8.29 2.39 23.55
N ARG A 585 8.84 1.21 23.28
CA ARG A 585 10.09 0.75 23.88
C ARG A 585 11.22 0.76 22.86
N LEU A 586 12.32 1.39 23.24
CA LEU A 586 13.62 1.26 22.59
C LEU A 586 14.47 0.25 23.36
N SER A 587 15.20 -0.61 22.65
CA SER A 587 16.16 -1.55 23.24
C SER A 587 17.46 -1.56 22.45
N ILE A 588 18.61 -1.50 23.12
CA ILE A 588 19.93 -1.75 22.50
C ILE A 588 20.39 -3.16 22.90
N PHE A 589 20.86 -3.88 21.89
CA PHE A 589 21.42 -5.22 22.00
C PHE A 589 22.91 -5.17 21.71
N ASP A 590 23.71 -5.73 22.61
CA ASP A 590 25.13 -6.02 22.39
C ASP A 590 25.27 -7.43 21.80
N ILE A 591 25.85 -7.46 20.60
CA ILE A 591 26.08 -8.65 19.78
C ILE A 591 27.58 -8.85 19.46
N SER A 592 28.46 -8.26 20.26
CA SER A 592 29.92 -8.43 20.16
C SER A 592 30.37 -9.89 20.32
N ASP A 593 29.64 -10.68 21.13
CA ASP A 593 29.60 -12.14 21.04
C ASP A 593 28.24 -12.57 20.45
N PRO A 594 28.15 -12.87 19.14
CA PRO A 594 26.89 -13.23 18.50
C PRO A 594 26.38 -14.62 18.94
N THR A 595 27.15 -15.40 19.71
CA THR A 595 26.70 -16.66 20.32
C THR A 595 26.07 -16.48 21.70
N ALA A 596 26.21 -15.30 22.29
CA ALA A 596 25.61 -14.92 23.56
C ALA A 596 25.14 -13.44 23.52
N PRO A 597 24.21 -13.08 22.61
CA PRO A 597 23.65 -11.73 22.53
C PRO A 597 23.06 -11.31 23.89
N ASN A 598 23.15 -10.02 24.23
CA ASN A 598 22.60 -9.49 25.48
C ASN A 598 21.94 -8.11 25.30
N VAL A 599 21.05 -7.73 26.23
CA VAL A 599 20.47 -6.37 26.26
C VAL A 599 21.37 -5.45 27.08
N SER A 600 21.91 -4.42 26.44
CA SER A 600 22.77 -3.42 27.08
C SER A 600 21.99 -2.24 27.64
N SER A 601 20.86 -1.87 27.02
CA SER A 601 20.01 -0.76 27.48
C SER A 601 18.56 -0.90 27.03
N ILE A 602 17.62 -0.43 27.86
CA ILE A 602 16.17 -0.39 27.57
C ILE A 602 15.68 1.01 27.97
N LEU A 603 14.83 1.62 27.13
CA LEU A 603 14.16 2.87 27.43
C LEU A 603 12.72 2.82 26.91
N SER A 604 11.74 2.85 27.83
CA SER A 604 10.34 3.12 27.47
C SER A 604 10.11 4.63 27.37
N VAL A 605 9.47 5.05 26.29
CA VAL A 605 9.14 6.44 25.97
C VAL A 605 7.63 6.55 25.75
N SER A 606 7.03 7.61 26.27
CA SER A 606 5.61 7.93 26.07
C SER A 606 5.49 9.43 25.81
N PRO A 607 4.58 9.90 24.94
CA PRO A 607 4.34 11.32 24.71
C PRO A 607 3.74 12.03 25.94
N VAL A 608 3.18 11.28 26.89
CA VAL A 608 2.50 11.77 28.10
C VAL A 608 3.16 11.25 29.38
N GLN A 609 2.94 11.92 30.52
CA GLN A 609 3.50 11.49 31.80
C GLN A 609 2.75 10.25 32.34
N THR A 610 3.46 9.38 33.05
CA THR A 610 2.96 8.07 33.53
C THR A 610 1.81 8.17 34.54
N ASP A 611 1.66 9.30 35.24
CA ASP A 611 0.53 9.56 36.12
C ASP A 611 -0.74 9.99 35.37
N GLU A 612 -0.58 10.62 34.19
CA GLU A 612 -1.68 10.97 33.30
C GLU A 612 -2.02 9.87 32.29
N SER A 613 -1.10 8.95 31.95
CA SER A 613 -1.22 7.99 30.84
C SER A 613 -2.53 7.19 30.81
N ASN A 614 -3.07 6.81 31.97
CA ASN A 614 -4.36 6.13 32.10
C ASN A 614 -5.59 6.96 31.66
N SER A 615 -5.39 8.24 31.32
CA SER A 615 -6.42 9.16 30.80
C SER A 615 -6.33 9.38 29.28
N TRP A 616 -5.34 8.76 28.64
CA TRP A 616 -5.05 8.86 27.21
C TRP A 616 -5.31 7.51 26.53
N VAL A 617 -5.54 7.53 25.22
CA VAL A 617 -5.55 6.33 24.38
C VAL A 617 -4.10 5.82 24.23
N TRP A 618 -3.93 4.61 23.70
CA TRP A 618 -2.63 4.02 23.40
C TRP A 618 -1.67 4.99 22.68
N SER A 619 -0.37 4.86 22.97
CA SER A 619 0.64 5.73 22.36
C SER A 619 1.01 5.18 21.00
N TYR A 620 0.96 6.03 19.99
CA TYR A 620 1.27 5.68 18.61
C TYR A 620 2.65 6.22 18.22
N SER A 621 3.37 5.48 17.39
CA SER A 621 4.63 5.91 16.80
C SER A 621 4.68 5.43 15.37
N GLU A 622 4.76 6.34 14.40
CA GLU A 622 4.94 5.96 13.00
C GLU A 622 6.23 5.13 12.83
N ALA A 623 7.28 5.49 13.58
CA ALA A 623 8.58 4.81 13.62
C ALA A 623 8.56 3.32 14.02
N SER A 624 7.45 2.76 14.52
CA SER A 624 7.36 1.32 14.83
C SER A 624 7.07 0.44 13.61
N TYR A 625 6.52 0.99 12.53
CA TYR A 625 6.24 0.28 11.27
C TYR A 625 6.80 1.00 10.01
N GLU A 626 7.18 2.27 10.14
CA GLU A 626 7.66 3.18 9.08
C GLU A 626 9.07 3.69 9.47
N HIS A 627 10.14 3.06 8.95
CA HIS A 627 11.52 3.39 9.34
C HIS A 627 12.01 4.82 9.03
N LYS A 628 11.41 5.64 8.16
CA LYS A 628 11.70 7.06 7.87
C LYS A 628 11.25 7.98 8.99
N ALA A 629 10.24 7.56 9.74
CA ALA A 629 9.92 8.16 11.01
C ALA A 629 10.96 7.81 12.10
N PHE A 630 11.70 6.71 11.93
CA PHE A 630 12.86 6.34 12.76
C PHE A 630 14.13 7.06 12.27
N GLN A 631 14.34 8.31 12.67
CA GLN A 631 15.46 9.11 12.18
C GLN A 631 16.66 9.03 13.14
N TYR A 632 17.61 8.13 12.87
CA TYR A 632 18.89 8.10 13.58
C TYR A 632 19.93 9.04 12.94
N TRP A 633 20.68 9.77 13.77
CA TRP A 633 21.69 10.74 13.38
C TRP A 633 23.03 10.43 14.04
N ALA A 634 23.80 9.56 13.39
CA ALA A 634 25.11 9.11 13.84
C ALA A 634 26.12 10.23 14.17
N PRO A 635 26.19 11.38 13.46
CA PRO A 635 27.08 12.49 13.84
C PRO A 635 26.85 13.11 15.23
N LYS A 636 25.72 12.79 15.89
CA LYS A 636 25.39 13.24 17.25
C LYS A 636 24.93 12.13 18.19
N ASP A 637 25.05 10.86 17.79
CA ASP A 637 24.58 9.70 18.56
C ASP A 637 23.12 9.87 19.02
N MET A 638 22.24 10.36 18.15
CA MET A 638 20.88 10.79 18.52
C MET A 638 19.80 10.20 17.61
N LEU A 639 18.73 9.69 18.22
CA LEU A 639 17.51 9.25 17.54
C LEU A 639 16.40 10.27 17.74
N ALA A 640 15.66 10.59 16.69
CA ALA A 640 14.37 11.24 16.76
C ALA A 640 13.25 10.24 16.39
N ILE A 641 12.23 10.13 17.24
CA ILE A 641 11.03 9.33 16.97
C ILE A 641 9.76 10.16 17.20
N PRO A 642 8.78 10.16 16.28
CA PRO A 642 7.48 10.74 16.54
C PRO A 642 6.68 9.86 17.50
N LEU A 643 6.05 10.48 18.49
CA LEU A 643 5.07 9.87 19.37
C LEU A 643 3.81 10.74 19.44
N SER A 644 2.66 10.10 19.36
CA SER A 644 1.36 10.77 19.48
C SER A 644 0.38 9.97 20.34
N THR A 645 -0.63 10.65 20.87
CA THR A 645 -1.78 10.06 21.54
C THR A 645 -2.91 11.08 21.57
N TYR A 646 -4.13 10.65 21.90
CA TYR A 646 -5.28 11.53 22.04
C TYR A 646 -6.16 11.09 23.22
N ARG A 647 -7.06 11.97 23.66
CA ARG A 647 -8.12 11.63 24.60
C ARG A 647 -9.44 12.28 24.20
N TYR A 648 -10.53 11.59 24.49
CA TYR A 648 -11.88 12.09 24.32
C TYR A 648 -12.35 12.83 25.58
N LEU A 649 -12.72 14.10 25.43
CA LEU A 649 -13.33 14.90 26.48
C LEU A 649 -14.83 15.05 26.22
N SER A 650 -15.64 14.91 27.27
CA SER A 650 -17.07 15.23 27.19
C SER A 650 -17.59 15.88 28.47
N TRP A 651 -18.48 16.86 28.32
CA TRP A 651 -19.08 17.60 29.42
C TRP A 651 -20.50 18.06 29.06
N TYR A 652 -21.20 18.63 30.03
CA TYR A 652 -22.46 19.33 29.80
C TYR A 652 -22.25 20.82 30.05
N ASP A 653 -22.70 21.68 29.13
CA ASP A 653 -22.60 23.12 29.28
C ASP A 653 -23.59 23.66 30.34
N ALA A 654 -23.49 24.95 30.66
CA ALA A 654 -24.36 25.60 31.64
C ALA A 654 -25.85 25.68 31.22
N SER A 655 -26.17 25.38 29.95
CA SER A 655 -27.53 25.26 29.41
C SER A 655 -28.04 23.82 29.42
N GLY A 656 -27.19 22.84 29.74
CA GLY A 656 -27.48 21.41 29.76
C GLY A 656 -27.28 20.71 28.42
N ASN A 657 -26.64 21.34 27.42
CA ASN A 657 -26.29 20.65 26.18
C ASN A 657 -25.05 19.78 26.38
N TYR A 658 -25.03 18.61 25.76
CA TYR A 658 -23.84 17.76 25.69
C TYR A 658 -22.81 18.39 24.75
N GLN A 659 -21.57 18.47 25.20
CA GLN A 659 -20.41 18.97 24.46
C GLN A 659 -19.31 17.91 24.50
N TRP A 660 -18.52 17.85 23.44
CA TRP A 660 -17.38 16.95 23.34
C TRP A 660 -16.24 17.62 22.56
N SER A 661 -15.02 17.17 22.81
CA SER A 661 -13.80 17.58 22.13
C SER A 661 -12.78 16.46 22.19
N TYR A 662 -11.76 16.56 21.35
CA TYR A 662 -10.54 15.78 21.46
C TYR A 662 -9.41 16.69 21.96
N ASP A 663 -8.54 16.17 22.82
CA ASP A 663 -7.21 16.73 23.02
C ASP A 663 -6.21 15.79 22.34
N TYR A 664 -5.27 16.36 21.59
CA TYR A 664 -4.19 15.65 20.93
C TYR A 664 -2.85 15.95 21.61
N VAL A 665 -1.98 14.95 21.66
CA VAL A 665 -0.55 15.13 21.97
C VAL A 665 0.24 14.63 20.78
N SER A 666 1.16 15.46 20.30
CA SER A 666 2.00 15.19 19.14
C SER A 666 3.40 15.73 19.42
N LYS A 667 4.36 14.81 19.51
CA LYS A 667 5.73 15.09 19.93
C LYS A 667 6.76 14.36 19.09
N LEU A 668 7.90 14.99 18.87
CA LEU A 668 9.12 14.33 18.43
C LEU A 668 10.01 14.15 19.67
N MET A 669 10.23 12.90 20.09
CA MET A 669 11.10 12.60 21.22
C MET A 669 12.53 12.44 20.71
N LEU A 670 13.46 13.19 21.32
CA LEU A 670 14.89 13.10 21.04
C LEU A 670 15.54 12.21 22.09
N VAL A 671 16.30 11.20 21.67
CA VAL A 671 16.92 10.20 22.54
C VAL A 671 18.41 10.10 22.22
N ASN A 672 19.25 10.17 23.26
CA ASN A 672 20.68 9.86 23.12
C ASN A 672 20.87 8.34 23.02
N ILE A 673 21.52 7.88 21.96
CA ILE A 673 21.87 6.49 21.65
C ILE A 673 23.41 6.37 21.70
N PRO A 674 24.01 6.23 22.89
CA PRO A 674 25.46 6.21 23.03
C PRO A 674 26.07 5.00 22.33
N LEU A 675 27.17 5.20 21.58
CA LEU A 675 27.88 4.16 20.82
C LEU A 675 28.51 3.05 21.68
N ASP A 676 28.64 3.26 23.00
CA ASP A 676 29.03 2.19 23.93
C ASP A 676 27.87 1.24 24.29
N GLY A 677 26.67 1.52 23.78
CA GLY A 677 25.45 0.75 23.98
C GLY A 677 24.79 0.94 25.35
N THR A 678 25.32 1.77 26.24
CA THR A 678 24.88 1.83 27.65
C THR A 678 24.17 3.13 28.02
N ASN A 679 23.04 3.02 28.72
CA ASN A 679 22.28 4.16 29.28
C ASN A 679 21.68 5.10 28.22
N MET A 680 20.80 4.58 27.36
CA MET A 680 19.87 5.42 26.58
C MET A 680 19.14 6.41 27.51
N SER A 681 18.96 7.64 27.03
CA SER A 681 18.30 8.69 27.80
C SER A 681 17.56 9.67 26.90
N ILE A 682 16.38 10.12 27.35
CA ILE A 682 15.64 11.19 26.67
C ILE A 682 16.48 12.46 26.75
N HIS A 683 16.80 13.02 25.58
CA HIS A 683 17.52 14.27 25.41
C HIS A 683 16.58 15.47 25.52
N GLY A 684 15.40 15.39 24.88
CA GLY A 684 14.41 16.46 24.83
C GLY A 684 13.16 16.07 24.05
N GLU A 685 12.25 17.02 23.86
CA GLU A 685 11.06 16.87 23.02
C GLU A 685 10.80 18.12 22.18
N VAL A 686 10.30 17.95 20.95
CA VAL A 686 9.64 18.99 20.17
C VAL A 686 8.14 18.70 20.20
N ASN A 687 7.29 19.72 20.32
CA ASN A 687 5.87 19.52 20.62
C ASN A 687 4.98 20.33 19.64
N HIS A 688 4.22 19.63 18.81
CA HIS A 688 3.29 20.20 17.82
C HIS A 688 1.83 20.18 18.29
N SER A 689 1.54 19.72 19.51
CA SER A 689 0.16 19.57 20.03
C SER A 689 -0.65 20.87 19.96
N SER A 690 -0.01 22.04 20.05
CA SER A 690 -0.66 23.34 19.93
C SER A 690 -1.20 23.67 18.53
N PHE A 691 -0.77 22.97 17.47
CA PHE A 691 -1.37 23.13 16.14
C PHE A 691 -2.76 22.49 16.02
N TYR A 692 -3.12 21.59 16.96
CA TYR A 692 -4.30 20.73 16.86
C TYR A 692 -5.31 20.90 18.01
N ASN A 693 -4.98 21.69 19.03
CA ASN A 693 -5.78 21.89 20.25
C ASN A 693 -6.29 23.34 20.37
N ASP A 694 -6.83 23.90 19.29
CA ASP A 694 -7.48 25.23 19.29
C ASP A 694 -8.99 25.09 19.08
N ASP A 695 -9.78 26.04 19.59
CA ASP A 695 -11.25 25.95 19.72
C ASP A 695 -12.00 25.67 18.38
N GLU A 696 -11.34 25.87 17.23
CA GLU A 696 -11.90 25.67 15.88
C GLU A 696 -11.47 24.35 15.19
N ASN A 697 -10.48 23.61 15.73
CA ASN A 697 -9.79 22.53 15.00
C ASN A 697 -9.76 21.14 15.69
N ASN A 698 -10.61 20.86 16.69
CA ASN A 698 -10.55 19.60 17.46
C ASN A 698 -11.42 18.47 16.87
N TYR A 699 -11.09 17.99 15.64
CA TYR A 699 -11.86 16.96 14.93
C TYR A 699 -11.13 15.61 14.79
N TRP A 700 -11.86 14.50 14.98
CA TRP A 700 -11.31 13.13 14.98
C TRP A 700 -10.59 12.70 13.70
N TRP A 701 -10.88 13.33 12.56
CA TRP A 701 -10.28 13.04 11.26
C TRP A 701 -9.01 13.86 10.95
N ASN A 702 -8.51 14.63 11.91
CA ASN A 702 -7.27 15.39 11.72
C ASN A 702 -6.05 14.48 11.83
N ASP A 703 -5.11 14.58 10.89
CA ASP A 703 -3.78 14.00 11.05
C ASP A 703 -2.96 14.90 11.99
N TYR A 704 -2.95 14.58 13.28
CA TYR A 704 -2.26 15.35 14.31
C TYR A 704 -0.78 14.95 14.49
N ASN A 705 -0.28 13.99 13.73
CA ASN A 705 1.03 13.38 13.97
C ASN A 705 2.17 14.25 13.44
N ILE A 706 3.26 14.38 14.20
CA ILE A 706 4.57 14.59 13.60
C ILE A 706 4.91 13.26 12.90
N ARG A 707 5.29 13.33 11.63
CA ARG A 707 5.43 12.13 10.78
C ARG A 707 6.84 11.92 10.24
N ARG A 708 7.61 13.00 10.12
CA ARG A 708 9.02 12.98 9.72
C ARG A 708 9.83 13.97 10.55
N SER A 709 11.13 13.75 10.59
CA SER A 709 12.08 14.72 11.11
C SER A 709 13.38 14.72 10.31
N ILE A 710 14.05 15.86 10.25
CA ILE A 710 15.34 16.03 9.56
C ILE A 710 16.32 16.67 10.53
N PHE A 711 17.51 16.10 10.68
CA PHE A 711 18.61 16.78 11.37
C PHE A 711 19.37 17.66 10.38
N MET A 712 19.70 18.91 10.75
CA MET A 712 20.65 19.73 10.00
C MET A 712 21.54 20.52 10.96
N GLY A 713 22.85 20.25 10.93
CA GLY A 713 23.84 20.83 11.84
C GLY A 713 23.49 20.58 13.31
N ASP A 714 23.28 21.67 14.06
CA ASP A 714 22.89 21.66 15.48
C ASP A 714 21.36 21.75 15.69
N TYR A 715 20.55 21.45 14.67
CA TYR A 715 19.10 21.59 14.70
C TYR A 715 18.38 20.31 14.25
N VAL A 716 17.15 20.14 14.74
CA VAL A 716 16.17 19.18 14.21
C VAL A 716 14.95 19.93 13.70
N TYR A 717 14.45 19.49 12.55
CA TYR A 717 13.24 19.97 11.91
C TYR A 717 12.15 18.92 12.12
N ALA A 718 11.06 19.27 12.78
CA ALA A 718 9.91 18.39 12.98
C ALA A 718 8.81 18.78 11.98
N ILE A 719 8.21 17.79 11.31
CA ILE A 719 7.27 18.00 10.21
C ILE A 719 5.93 17.32 10.54
N SER A 720 4.85 18.11 10.57
CA SER A 720 3.47 17.63 10.68
C SER A 720 2.55 18.41 9.73
N SER A 721 1.32 17.92 9.53
CA SER A 721 0.29 18.55 8.68
C SER A 721 -0.01 20.03 9.04
N GLY A 722 0.14 20.39 10.32
CA GLY A 722 -0.10 21.73 10.86
C GLY A 722 1.11 22.67 10.78
N GLY A 723 2.31 22.16 10.51
CA GLY A 723 3.50 23.00 10.40
C GLY A 723 4.84 22.27 10.48
N VAL A 724 5.89 23.03 10.14
CA VAL A 724 7.29 22.65 10.30
C VAL A 724 7.91 23.54 11.37
N THR A 725 8.65 22.97 12.32
CA THR A 725 9.42 23.71 13.33
C THR A 725 10.89 23.34 13.25
N ALA A 726 11.77 24.30 13.55
CA ALA A 726 13.21 24.08 13.70
C ALA A 726 13.60 24.32 15.16
N THR A 727 14.24 23.33 15.79
CA THR A 727 14.61 23.36 17.22
C THR A 727 16.10 23.13 17.39
N ASN A 728 16.77 23.98 18.18
CA ASN A 728 18.19 23.81 18.47
C ASN A 728 18.41 22.65 19.45
N LEU A 729 19.31 21.73 19.10
CA LEU A 729 19.58 20.51 19.87
C LEU A 729 20.30 20.77 21.21
N THR A 730 20.92 21.94 21.42
CA THR A 730 21.63 22.25 22.67
C THR A 730 20.78 23.04 23.66
N SER A 731 19.99 24.01 23.19
CA SER A 731 19.11 24.80 24.06
C SER A 731 17.70 24.22 24.20
N LEU A 732 17.28 23.35 23.26
CA LEU A 732 15.89 22.91 23.08
C LEU A 732 14.90 24.06 22.85
N GLU A 733 15.41 25.23 22.41
CA GLU A 733 14.59 26.36 22.01
C GLU A 733 14.28 26.26 20.51
N GLN A 734 13.01 26.48 20.17
CA GLN A 734 12.55 26.60 18.78
C GLN A 734 13.11 27.90 18.17
N SER A 735 13.88 27.79 17.09
CA SER A 735 14.48 28.92 16.38
C SER A 735 13.60 29.46 15.25
N ALA A 736 12.86 28.58 14.57
CA ALA A 736 11.95 28.94 13.49
C ALA A 736 10.70 28.05 13.47
N SER A 737 9.63 28.53 12.86
CA SER A 737 8.40 27.77 12.62
C SER A 737 7.66 28.34 11.42
N VAL A 738 7.11 27.44 10.60
CA VAL A 738 6.15 27.72 9.54
C VAL A 738 4.88 26.95 9.88
N GLN A 739 3.84 27.66 10.31
CA GLN A 739 2.50 27.09 10.49
C GLN A 739 1.80 27.02 9.14
N LEU A 740 0.99 25.98 8.93
CA LEU A 740 0.27 25.73 7.69
C LEU A 740 -1.24 25.88 7.91
N ASP A 741 -1.93 26.39 6.89
CA ASP A 741 -3.39 26.47 6.90
C ASP A 741 -4.00 25.07 6.84
N TYR A 742 -4.98 24.80 7.72
CA TYR A 742 -5.68 23.52 7.76
C TYR A 742 -6.33 23.18 6.42
N GLN A 743 -5.84 22.14 5.77
CA GLN A 743 -6.46 21.56 4.59
C GLN A 743 -7.49 20.51 5.03
N SER A 744 -8.78 20.83 4.87
CA SER A 744 -9.82 19.83 5.13
C SER A 744 -9.68 18.66 4.14
N PRO A 745 -9.64 17.39 4.61
CA PRO A 745 -9.61 16.22 3.71
C PRO A 745 -10.88 16.11 2.83
N TYR A 746 -11.95 16.82 3.21
CA TYR A 746 -13.20 16.91 2.45
C TYR A 746 -13.29 18.17 1.57
N SER A 747 -12.24 18.97 1.46
CA SER A 747 -12.20 20.10 0.52
C SER A 747 -12.12 19.61 -0.93
N ASN A 748 -12.90 20.27 -1.79
CA ASN A 748 -13.59 19.64 -2.91
C ASN A 748 -12.73 19.01 -4.04
N TYR A 749 -13.45 18.28 -4.90
CA TYR A 749 -12.98 17.67 -6.14
C TYR A 749 -12.37 18.72 -7.09
N TYR A 750 -11.29 18.32 -7.78
CA TYR A 750 -10.63 18.93 -8.95
C TYR A 750 -10.67 20.46 -9.09
N TYR A 751 -9.51 21.09 -8.96
CA TYR A 751 -9.27 22.41 -9.55
C TYR A 751 -9.15 22.28 -11.08
N TYR A 752 -9.96 23.04 -11.80
CA TYR A 752 -9.58 23.62 -13.08
C TYR A 752 -9.87 25.12 -13.02
N ASP A 753 -8.88 25.95 -13.32
CA ASP A 753 -9.15 27.32 -13.71
C ASP A 753 -9.91 27.28 -15.03
N ASP A 754 -11.09 27.89 -15.09
CA ASP A 754 -11.77 28.18 -16.35
C ASP A 754 -10.81 29.00 -17.21
N VAL A 755 -10.34 28.41 -18.32
CA VAL A 755 -9.59 29.14 -19.33
C VAL A 755 -10.45 30.32 -19.76
N VAL A 756 -10.03 31.52 -19.40
CA VAL A 756 -10.74 32.75 -19.74
C VAL A 756 -10.73 32.90 -21.24
N VAL A 757 -11.77 32.38 -21.89
CA VAL A 757 -12.06 32.62 -23.30
C VAL A 757 -12.28 34.11 -23.41
N SER A 758 -11.26 34.81 -23.90
CA SER A 758 -11.39 36.21 -24.26
C SER A 758 -12.35 36.31 -25.44
N GLU A 759 -13.64 36.45 -25.16
CA GLU A 759 -14.65 36.77 -26.17
C GLU A 759 -14.21 38.05 -26.88
N SER A 760 -13.81 37.90 -28.14
CA SER A 760 -13.59 39.03 -29.02
C SER A 760 -14.93 39.72 -29.26
N GLU A 761 -15.02 40.99 -28.88
CA GLU A 761 -16.19 41.84 -29.11
C GLU A 761 -16.64 41.76 -30.59
N ASP A 762 -17.79 41.13 -30.86
CA ASP A 762 -18.48 41.25 -32.15
C ASP A 762 -19.83 41.95 -31.91
N ASP A 763 -19.82 43.26 -32.13
CA ASP A 763 -20.90 44.19 -31.82
C ASP A 763 -22.05 44.05 -32.84
N SER A 764 -23.10 43.29 -32.50
CA SER A 764 -24.39 43.41 -33.19
C SER A 764 -25.60 43.36 -32.24
N SER A 765 -26.00 44.56 -31.83
CA SER A 765 -27.22 44.82 -31.07
C SER A 765 -28.50 44.31 -31.75
N ALA A 766 -29.35 43.57 -31.01
CA ALA A 766 -30.77 43.47 -31.29
C ALA A 766 -31.59 43.30 -29.98
N GLU A 767 -32.27 44.36 -29.57
CA GLU A 767 -33.23 44.38 -28.46
C GLU A 767 -34.40 43.39 -28.74
N THR A 768 -34.98 42.68 -27.78
CA THR A 768 -36.01 43.29 -26.89
C THR A 768 -36.48 42.35 -25.77
N SER A 769 -37.04 42.98 -24.74
CA SER A 769 -37.60 42.42 -23.51
C SER A 769 -38.81 41.48 -23.67
N SER A 770 -38.92 40.54 -22.73
CA SER A 770 -40.14 39.80 -22.42
C SER A 770 -41.25 40.68 -21.82
N SER A 771 -42.50 40.47 -22.24
CA SER A 771 -43.67 40.66 -21.37
C SER A 771 -44.91 39.90 -21.88
N ASP A 772 -45.28 38.85 -21.15
CA ASP A 772 -46.65 38.44 -20.76
C ASP A 772 -47.74 38.15 -21.83
N GLY A 773 -48.64 37.20 -21.50
CA GLY A 773 -49.92 37.01 -22.20
C GLY A 773 -50.12 35.66 -22.90
N GLY A 774 -50.93 34.78 -22.30
CA GLY A 774 -51.16 33.41 -22.78
C GLY A 774 -52.06 33.22 -24.03
N ALA A 775 -52.38 31.95 -24.27
CA ALA A 775 -53.28 31.32 -25.27
C ALA A 775 -52.63 30.74 -26.55
N GLU A 776 -52.72 29.41 -26.66
CA GLU A 776 -52.72 28.61 -27.90
C GLU A 776 -53.98 28.93 -28.77
N PRO A 777 -54.14 28.48 -30.06
CA PRO A 777 -53.41 27.38 -30.73
C PRO A 777 -53.08 27.52 -32.24
N GLU A 778 -52.34 26.50 -32.73
CA GLU A 778 -52.36 25.86 -34.07
C GLU A 778 -51.83 26.54 -35.36
N LYS A 779 -51.06 25.71 -36.10
CA LYS A 779 -50.74 25.70 -37.55
C LYS A 779 -49.72 26.73 -38.03
N THR A 780 -48.54 26.28 -38.46
CA THR A 780 -48.38 25.34 -39.60
C THR A 780 -47.44 24.18 -39.30
#